data_AF-A0AAD5TW27-F1
#
_entry.id   AF-A0AAD5TW27-F1
#
_cell.length_a   1.000
_cell.length_b   1.000
_cell.length_c   1.000
_cell.angle_alpha   90.00
_cell.angle_beta   90.00
_cell.angle_gamma   90.00
#
_symmetry.space_group_name_H-M   'P 1'
#
loop_
_entity.id
_entity.type
_entity.pdbx_description
1 polymer ?
#
loop_
_entity_poly.entity_id
_entity_poly.type
_entity_poly.pdbx_seq_one_letter_code
_entity_poly.pdbx_strand_id
1 'polypeptide(L)'
;MQIKTIIHIIIIHIITINIALGATHNYLDPSNLLSSVPNSVNADTPSTLHIVNENDQTLNIFWKDYNGELVLYKNLSASESYHQSTYVTHSWVALDLSTNSVTHVFTVMEKEAIWVLLAVESNRNVNPSENLQVQEAEHNSDVVLIITLVSIILILLASSLLGFLMYRRIARKKKNNSAEQNTSDIMNSSESLPICDLIQNETTWKATCDFNKSLADELDMREGDLIEITSFFTDGWALGLNLRTNESGNVPLTLMVPARSEAELKDKISIFHKYTLTLLEQKNLSKTKEIIDNLLQDSHGLILTRQLLSDFVNELKSFQSNNSSDLEVKTEISKIWEYTLEKIGNKATAFEESISIIREELAAIYEDEERWTDSARMLQGIPLDSGHRAIPDEYKLKIYIQIVSLFLEDEDPTSAESFLNRAGLLVQTTSNKSLVIRYKANQARLLDYKRMFLNSAQKYFELSNMEEVLDEERIMCLRNAITCSCLAPAGPARSRMLATFYKDERCRERAELKEGNLYGILEKMYLGRLLRPNEILDFSKTLKEHQKATLSDNSTVLDRAVMEHNLLSLTQIYNNISFKELGTLLDISWEKAEDMASKMISEGRMKGSIDQLDQLIFFTSGKLLDGGWDEGIVGICQHLDGIVEKIKVKHPEFANLHGV
;
A
#
# COMPACT_ATOMS: atom_id res chain seq x y z
N MET A 1 -22.37 12.86 15.47
CA MET A 1 -23.47 11.87 15.46
C MET A 1 -23.15 10.62 14.62
N GLN A 2 -22.38 10.72 13.54
CA GLN A 2 -22.10 9.61 12.60
C GLN A 2 -21.14 8.51 13.13
N ILE A 3 -20.21 8.81 14.06
CA ILE A 3 -19.31 7.78 14.63
C ILE A 3 -20.07 6.75 15.49
N LYS A 4 -21.11 7.18 16.23
CA LYS A 4 -21.97 6.26 16.99
C LYS A 4 -22.74 5.29 16.08
N THR A 5 -23.16 5.77 14.91
CA THR A 5 -23.87 4.96 13.90
C THR A 5 -22.94 3.95 13.24
N ILE A 6 -21.69 4.33 12.93
CA ILE A 6 -20.69 3.43 12.34
C ILE A 6 -20.26 2.35 13.35
N ILE A 7 -20.05 2.72 14.62
CA ILE A 7 -19.75 1.75 15.69
C ILE A 7 -20.93 0.79 15.91
N HIS A 8 -22.18 1.27 15.83
CA HIS A 8 -23.35 0.40 15.88
C HIS A 8 -23.42 -0.56 14.69
N ILE A 9 -23.14 -0.12 13.48
CA ILE A 9 -23.16 -0.97 12.27
C ILE A 9 -22.07 -2.04 12.34
N ILE A 10 -20.87 -1.69 12.82
CA ILE A 10 -19.76 -2.64 13.00
C ILE A 10 -20.10 -3.66 14.10
N ILE A 11 -20.68 -3.24 15.21
CA ILE A 11 -21.13 -4.14 16.29
C ILE A 11 -22.24 -5.07 15.78
N ILE A 12 -23.20 -4.56 15.00
CA ILE A 12 -24.26 -5.39 14.39
C ILE A 12 -23.67 -6.40 13.41
N HIS A 13 -22.67 -6.03 12.60
CA HIS A 13 -21.98 -6.94 11.67
C HIS A 13 -21.18 -8.03 12.40
N ILE A 14 -20.47 -7.68 13.48
CA ILE A 14 -19.73 -8.64 14.31
C ILE A 14 -20.69 -9.61 15.01
N ILE A 15 -21.84 -9.11 15.47
CA ILE A 15 -22.89 -9.95 16.07
C ILE A 15 -23.51 -10.88 15.02
N THR A 16 -23.77 -10.41 13.79
CA THR A 16 -24.32 -11.27 12.73
C THR A 16 -23.34 -12.35 12.27
N ILE A 17 -22.03 -12.06 12.24
CA ILE A 17 -21.00 -13.05 11.92
C ILE A 17 -20.83 -14.09 13.05
N ASN A 18 -20.90 -13.68 14.31
CA ASN A 18 -20.88 -14.62 15.45
C ASN A 18 -22.15 -15.49 15.53
N ILE A 19 -23.32 -14.94 15.16
CA ILE A 19 -24.57 -15.72 15.06
C ILE A 19 -24.50 -16.76 13.92
N ALA A 20 -23.86 -16.41 12.79
CA ALA A 20 -23.69 -17.34 11.67
C ALA A 20 -22.71 -18.50 11.99
N LEU A 21 -21.74 -18.29 12.88
CA LEU A 21 -20.77 -19.30 13.33
C LEU A 21 -21.24 -20.14 14.53
N GLY A 22 -22.29 -19.71 15.24
CA GLY A 22 -22.89 -20.45 16.36
C GLY A 22 -23.91 -21.53 15.97
N ALA A 23 -24.28 -21.64 14.69
CA ALA A 23 -25.35 -22.53 14.22
C ALA A 23 -24.96 -24.02 14.08
N THR A 24 -23.81 -24.45 14.61
CA THR A 24 -23.42 -25.87 14.64
C THR A 24 -22.87 -26.27 16.00
N HIS A 25 -23.73 -26.40 17.03
CA HIS A 25 -23.46 -27.36 18.10
C HIS A 25 -24.73 -27.86 18.79
N ASN A 26 -24.69 -29.15 19.10
CA ASN A 26 -25.78 -30.01 19.52
C ASN A 26 -26.42 -29.63 20.86
N TYR A 27 -27.72 -29.97 20.98
CA TYR A 27 -28.52 -30.04 22.20
C TYR A 27 -27.73 -30.63 23.39
N LEU A 28 -27.57 -29.87 24.48
CA LEU A 28 -26.97 -30.32 25.74
C LEU A 28 -28.02 -30.35 26.86
N ASP A 29 -27.98 -31.41 27.65
CA ASP A 29 -28.88 -31.78 28.75
C ASP A 29 -28.81 -30.75 29.92
N PRO A 30 -29.95 -30.24 30.45
CA PRO A 30 -29.98 -29.15 31.46
C PRO A 30 -29.23 -29.45 32.76
N SER A 31 -29.02 -30.73 33.07
CA SER A 31 -28.33 -31.17 34.29
C SER A 31 -26.81 -30.90 34.27
N ASN A 32 -26.19 -30.75 33.09
CA ASN A 32 -24.77 -30.42 32.96
C ASN A 32 -24.46 -28.91 33.12
N LEU A 33 -25.45 -28.03 32.98
CA LEU A 33 -25.23 -26.58 33.08
C LEU A 33 -25.00 -26.09 34.51
N LEU A 34 -25.57 -26.77 35.51
CA LEU A 34 -25.42 -26.36 36.92
C LEU A 34 -24.07 -26.80 37.52
N SER A 35 -23.51 -27.91 37.04
CA SER A 35 -22.19 -28.41 37.44
C SER A 35 -21.06 -27.63 36.78
N SER A 36 -21.29 -27.02 35.61
CA SER A 36 -20.30 -26.16 34.94
C SER A 36 -20.09 -24.80 35.60
N VAL A 37 -20.95 -24.41 36.56
CA VAL A 37 -20.84 -23.11 37.24
C VAL A 37 -19.84 -23.19 38.40
N PRO A 38 -18.77 -22.39 38.39
CA PRO A 38 -17.85 -22.34 39.52
C PRO A 38 -18.54 -21.78 40.77
N ASN A 39 -18.17 -22.26 41.95
CA ASN A 39 -18.65 -21.69 43.22
C ASN A 39 -18.14 -20.25 43.37
N SER A 40 -18.87 -19.44 44.15
CA SER A 40 -18.37 -18.11 44.49
C SER A 40 -17.08 -18.21 45.30
N VAL A 41 -16.17 -17.24 45.16
CA VAL A 41 -14.82 -17.35 45.75
C VAL A 41 -14.61 -16.43 46.96
N ASN A 42 -14.87 -15.13 46.83
CA ASN A 42 -14.74 -14.17 47.94
C ASN A 42 -15.74 -13.00 47.80
N ALA A 43 -15.70 -12.07 48.77
CA ALA A 43 -16.49 -10.84 48.77
C ALA A 43 -15.61 -9.59 48.95
N ASP A 44 -14.39 -9.61 48.40
CA ASP A 44 -13.40 -8.55 48.68
C ASP A 44 -13.68 -7.27 47.86
N THR A 45 -14.26 -7.42 46.67
CA THR A 45 -14.53 -6.29 45.76
C THR A 45 -16.02 -6.17 45.46
N PRO A 46 -16.72 -5.14 45.94
CA PRO A 46 -18.15 -4.97 45.68
C PRO A 46 -18.42 -4.61 44.21
N SER A 47 -19.53 -5.12 43.68
CA SER A 47 -20.05 -4.91 42.33
C SER A 47 -21.59 -4.86 42.35
N THR A 48 -22.23 -4.59 41.22
CA THR A 48 -23.70 -4.51 41.11
C THR A 48 -24.17 -5.19 39.84
N LEU A 49 -25.14 -6.09 39.97
CA LEU A 49 -25.79 -6.77 38.85
C LEU A 49 -27.09 -6.08 38.49
N HIS A 50 -27.26 -5.80 37.21
CA HIS A 50 -28.47 -5.29 36.60
C HIS A 50 -29.09 -6.43 35.78
N ILE A 51 -30.07 -7.12 36.35
CA ILE A 51 -30.68 -8.30 35.74
C ILE A 51 -32.03 -7.89 35.14
N VAL A 52 -32.24 -8.21 33.86
CA VAL A 52 -33.50 -7.96 33.15
C VAL A 52 -34.03 -9.30 32.63
N ASN A 53 -35.24 -9.67 33.04
CA ASN A 53 -35.92 -10.85 32.53
C ASN A 53 -36.75 -10.49 31.30
N GLU A 54 -36.26 -10.82 30.10
CA GLU A 54 -37.02 -10.66 28.85
C GLU A 54 -37.78 -11.93 28.45
N ASN A 55 -37.78 -12.97 29.29
CA ASN A 55 -38.60 -14.15 29.07
C ASN A 55 -40.05 -13.90 29.47
N ASP A 56 -40.95 -14.63 28.82
CA ASP A 56 -42.39 -14.62 29.14
C ASP A 56 -42.74 -15.36 30.45
N GLN A 57 -41.74 -15.94 31.12
CA GLN A 57 -41.89 -16.74 32.34
C GLN A 57 -41.18 -16.09 33.53
N THR A 58 -41.67 -16.38 34.74
CA THR A 58 -41.02 -15.94 35.98
C THR A 58 -39.79 -16.78 36.27
N LEU A 59 -38.66 -16.13 36.52
CA LEU A 59 -37.39 -16.79 36.85
C LEU A 59 -37.03 -16.65 38.32
N ASN A 60 -36.51 -17.72 38.91
CA ASN A 60 -35.89 -17.69 40.23
C ASN A 60 -34.39 -17.44 40.08
N ILE A 61 -33.93 -16.35 40.66
CA ILE A 61 -32.52 -15.93 40.65
C ILE A 61 -31.85 -16.40 41.93
N PHE A 62 -30.85 -17.26 41.78
CA PHE A 62 -30.05 -17.82 42.85
C PHE A 62 -28.62 -17.31 42.79
N TRP A 63 -28.05 -17.08 43.96
CA TRP A 63 -26.61 -16.99 44.15
C TRP A 63 -26.08 -18.37 44.54
N LYS A 64 -25.00 -18.83 43.90
CA LYS A 64 -24.30 -20.05 44.29
C LYS A 64 -23.22 -19.66 45.30
N ASP A 65 -23.39 -20.09 46.55
CA ASP A 65 -22.52 -19.68 47.64
C ASP A 65 -21.11 -20.30 47.54
N TYR A 66 -20.25 -20.03 48.52
CA TYR A 66 -18.87 -20.52 48.55
C TYR A 66 -18.78 -22.05 48.64
N ASN A 67 -19.79 -22.70 49.21
CA ASN A 67 -19.86 -24.16 49.36
C ASN A 67 -20.56 -24.85 48.17
N GLY A 68 -21.15 -24.06 47.27
CA GLY A 68 -21.86 -24.52 46.08
C GLY A 68 -23.36 -24.70 46.28
N GLU A 69 -23.93 -24.29 47.43
CA GLU A 69 -25.36 -24.31 47.69
C GLU A 69 -26.05 -23.09 47.04
N LEU A 70 -27.27 -23.29 46.53
CA LEU A 70 -28.04 -22.23 45.88
C LEU A 70 -28.89 -21.48 46.90
N VAL A 71 -28.62 -20.18 47.05
CA VAL A 71 -29.37 -19.26 47.90
C VAL A 71 -30.31 -18.44 47.02
N LEU A 72 -31.63 -18.54 47.26
CA LEU A 72 -32.63 -17.80 46.50
C LEU A 72 -32.61 -16.32 46.89
N TYR A 73 -32.49 -15.43 45.90
CA TYR A 73 -32.51 -13.97 46.13
C TYR A 73 -33.79 -13.31 45.63
N LYS A 74 -34.31 -13.72 44.46
CA LYS A 74 -35.46 -13.05 43.87
C LYS A 74 -36.21 -13.96 42.90
N ASN A 75 -37.54 -13.91 42.97
CA ASN A 75 -38.40 -14.37 41.89
C ASN A 75 -38.67 -13.14 41.01
N LEU A 76 -38.21 -13.17 39.77
CA LEU A 76 -38.22 -12.07 38.82
C LEU A 76 -39.24 -12.35 37.73
N SER A 77 -40.31 -11.55 37.68
CA SER A 77 -41.43 -11.76 36.75
C SER A 77 -41.01 -11.46 35.29
N ALA A 78 -41.82 -11.89 34.33
CA ALA A 78 -41.61 -11.55 32.92
C ALA A 78 -41.51 -10.02 32.72
N SER A 79 -40.55 -9.57 31.92
CA SER A 79 -40.25 -8.14 31.66
C SER A 79 -39.87 -7.31 32.90
N GLU A 80 -39.58 -7.94 34.05
CA GLU A 80 -39.14 -7.26 35.27
C GLU A 80 -37.60 -7.13 35.29
N SER A 81 -37.10 -6.00 35.76
CA SER A 81 -35.67 -5.77 35.98
C SER A 81 -35.37 -5.44 37.44
N TYR A 82 -34.21 -5.88 37.93
CA TYR A 82 -33.79 -5.67 39.32
C TYR A 82 -32.28 -5.42 39.43
N HIS A 83 -31.89 -4.64 40.45
CA HIS A 83 -30.49 -4.37 40.79
C HIS A 83 -30.09 -5.10 42.06
N GLN A 84 -29.08 -5.95 41.98
CA GLN A 84 -28.55 -6.70 43.11
C GLN A 84 -27.10 -6.29 43.39
N SER A 85 -26.84 -5.75 44.59
CA SER A 85 -25.47 -5.58 45.08
C SER A 85 -24.84 -6.95 45.31
N THR A 86 -23.63 -7.15 44.81
CA THR A 86 -22.89 -8.42 44.86
C THR A 86 -21.39 -8.13 44.90
N TYR A 87 -20.54 -9.13 44.64
CA TYR A 87 -19.10 -8.99 44.63
C TYR A 87 -18.50 -9.68 43.40
N VAL A 88 -17.32 -9.21 42.99
CA VAL A 88 -16.51 -9.88 41.98
C VAL A 88 -16.22 -11.31 42.46
N THR A 89 -16.29 -12.28 41.55
CA THR A 89 -16.27 -13.75 41.74
C THR A 89 -17.57 -14.40 42.18
N HIS A 90 -18.67 -13.67 42.39
CA HIS A 90 -19.96 -14.28 42.73
C HIS A 90 -20.62 -14.91 41.50
N SER A 91 -21.03 -16.17 41.63
CA SER A 91 -21.72 -16.94 40.59
C SER A 91 -23.23 -16.97 40.82
N TRP A 92 -23.98 -16.79 39.74
CA TRP A 92 -25.44 -16.63 39.75
C TRP A 92 -26.09 -17.56 38.72
N VAL A 93 -27.29 -18.03 39.07
CA VAL A 93 -28.06 -18.99 38.28
C VAL A 93 -29.51 -18.53 38.21
N ALA A 94 -30.09 -18.57 37.01
CA ALA A 94 -31.52 -18.32 36.80
C ALA A 94 -32.24 -19.60 36.42
N LEU A 95 -33.23 -20.00 37.23
CA LEU A 95 -34.08 -21.16 36.97
C LEU A 95 -35.48 -20.71 36.56
N ASP A 96 -36.10 -21.38 35.59
CA ASP A 96 -37.53 -21.18 35.33
C ASP A 96 -38.35 -21.73 36.50
N LEU A 97 -39.22 -20.92 37.09
CA LEU A 97 -40.04 -21.28 38.24
C LEU A 97 -40.98 -22.46 37.95
N SER A 98 -41.43 -22.62 36.71
CA SER A 98 -42.41 -23.64 36.32
C SER A 98 -41.79 -25.00 36.04
N THR A 99 -40.61 -25.03 35.40
CA THR A 99 -39.92 -26.26 35.00
C THR A 99 -38.74 -26.63 35.90
N ASN A 100 -38.30 -25.69 36.75
CA ASN A 100 -37.08 -25.78 37.56
C ASN A 100 -35.81 -26.06 36.74
N SER A 101 -35.83 -25.74 35.44
CA SER A 101 -34.70 -25.92 34.53
C SER A 101 -33.76 -24.73 34.57
N VAL A 102 -32.46 -24.98 34.40
CA VAL A 102 -31.45 -23.91 34.32
C VAL A 102 -31.61 -23.20 32.99
N THR A 103 -31.93 -21.91 33.05
CA THR A 103 -32.05 -21.07 31.85
C THR A 103 -30.71 -20.39 31.56
N HIS A 104 -30.07 -19.82 32.59
CA HIS A 104 -28.86 -19.02 32.44
C HIS A 104 -27.94 -19.17 33.66
N VAL A 105 -26.64 -19.03 33.42
CA VAL A 105 -25.59 -19.00 34.43
C VAL A 105 -24.62 -17.87 34.09
N PHE A 106 -24.16 -17.13 35.10
CA PHE A 106 -23.11 -16.12 34.93
C PHE A 106 -22.30 -15.90 36.21
N THR A 107 -21.05 -15.47 36.06
CA THR A 107 -20.15 -15.11 37.18
C THR A 107 -19.70 -13.66 37.03
N VAL A 108 -19.70 -12.92 38.14
CA VAL A 108 -19.29 -11.50 38.16
C VAL A 108 -17.76 -11.43 38.04
N MET A 109 -17.25 -10.86 36.96
CA MET A 109 -15.79 -10.80 36.71
C MET A 109 -15.21 -9.39 36.83
N GLU A 110 -16.05 -8.36 36.93
CA GLU A 110 -15.63 -6.96 36.90
C GLU A 110 -16.28 -6.13 38.02
N LYS A 111 -15.58 -5.06 38.43
CA LYS A 111 -16.00 -4.16 39.51
C LYS A 111 -17.14 -3.22 39.11
N GLU A 112 -17.31 -2.98 37.82
CA GLU A 112 -18.35 -2.10 37.30
C GLU A 112 -19.71 -2.80 37.23
N ALA A 113 -20.78 -2.02 37.06
CA ALA A 113 -22.14 -2.54 37.01
C ALA A 113 -22.35 -3.44 35.78
N ILE A 114 -22.69 -4.71 36.00
CA ILE A 114 -22.84 -5.72 34.94
C ILE A 114 -24.31 -5.83 34.54
N TRP A 115 -24.59 -5.73 33.25
CA TRP A 115 -25.93 -5.91 32.69
C TRP A 115 -26.10 -7.33 32.17
N VAL A 116 -27.12 -8.03 32.68
CA VAL A 116 -27.45 -9.40 32.31
C VAL A 116 -28.87 -9.44 31.76
N LEU A 117 -28.98 -9.79 30.48
CA LEU A 117 -30.24 -9.95 29.77
C LEU A 117 -30.59 -11.45 29.71
N LEU A 118 -31.76 -11.82 30.21
CA LEU A 118 -32.23 -13.21 30.22
C LEU A 118 -33.35 -13.37 29.18
N ALA A 119 -33.03 -13.94 28.00
CA ALA A 119 -33.96 -14.12 26.88
C ALA A 119 -33.83 -15.52 26.24
N VAL A 120 -34.89 -16.08 25.64
CA VAL A 120 -34.87 -17.36 24.91
C VAL A 120 -34.59 -17.14 23.42
N GLU A 121 -33.61 -17.86 22.87
CA GLU A 121 -33.35 -17.90 21.41
C GLU A 121 -34.47 -18.65 20.67
N SER A 122 -35.15 -17.99 19.73
CA SER A 122 -36.17 -18.62 18.87
C SER A 122 -35.66 -18.83 17.44
N ASN A 123 -35.51 -20.10 17.04
CA ASN A 123 -35.17 -20.53 15.68
C ASN A 123 -36.24 -20.10 14.66
N ARG A 124 -35.84 -19.41 13.58
CA ARG A 124 -36.70 -19.16 12.40
C ARG A 124 -36.36 -20.13 11.27
N ASN A 125 -37.37 -20.92 10.91
CA ASN A 125 -37.45 -21.85 9.79
C ASN A 125 -37.14 -21.19 8.43
N VAL A 126 -36.27 -21.84 7.63
CA VAL A 126 -36.24 -21.71 6.17
C VAL A 126 -36.42 -23.11 5.56
N ASN A 127 -37.44 -23.26 4.72
CA ASN A 127 -37.76 -24.52 4.04
C ASN A 127 -36.83 -24.75 2.82
N PRO A 128 -36.65 -26.01 2.40
CA PRO A 128 -35.51 -26.45 1.62
C PRO A 128 -35.82 -26.64 0.14
N SER A 129 -35.05 -26.02 -0.74
CA SER A 129 -34.81 -26.54 -2.09
C SER A 129 -33.64 -25.81 -2.75
N GLU A 130 -32.43 -26.35 -2.60
CA GLU A 130 -31.50 -26.62 -3.71
C GLU A 130 -30.22 -27.26 -3.13
N ASN A 131 -30.06 -28.54 -3.43
CA ASN A 131 -28.91 -29.35 -3.08
C ASN A 131 -27.71 -28.97 -3.95
N LEU A 132 -26.58 -28.64 -3.33
CA LEU A 132 -25.26 -28.88 -3.90
C LEU A 132 -24.29 -29.24 -2.77
N GLN A 133 -23.78 -30.47 -2.88
CA GLN A 133 -22.84 -31.11 -1.96
C GLN A 133 -21.50 -30.37 -1.95
N VAL A 134 -20.95 -30.11 -0.77
CA VAL A 134 -19.51 -29.89 -0.59
C VAL A 134 -19.01 -30.84 0.49
N GLN A 135 -17.96 -31.55 0.10
CA GLN A 135 -17.28 -32.62 0.83
C GLN A 135 -16.63 -32.13 2.13
N GLU A 136 -16.60 -33.05 3.11
CA GLU A 136 -15.89 -32.95 4.38
C GLU A 136 -14.40 -32.64 4.16
N ALA A 137 -13.89 -31.58 4.81
CA ALA A 137 -12.46 -31.33 4.97
C ALA A 137 -12.11 -31.58 6.45
N GLU A 138 -11.20 -32.53 6.65
CA GLU A 138 -10.71 -32.95 7.96
C GLU A 138 -10.00 -31.82 8.73
N HIS A 139 -10.19 -31.90 10.05
CA HIS A 139 -9.50 -31.28 11.16
C HIS A 139 -8.08 -30.73 10.88
N ASN A 140 -7.86 -29.45 11.20
CA ASN A 140 -6.52 -28.93 11.49
C ASN A 140 -6.57 -28.03 12.73
N SER A 141 -6.34 -28.63 13.91
CA SER A 141 -6.33 -27.93 15.20
C SER A 141 -5.32 -26.78 15.26
N ASP A 142 -4.27 -26.85 14.44
CA ASP A 142 -3.20 -25.87 14.40
C ASP A 142 -3.66 -24.54 13.78
N VAL A 143 -4.61 -24.57 12.85
CA VAL A 143 -5.18 -23.35 12.25
C VAL A 143 -6.05 -22.62 13.26
N VAL A 144 -6.80 -23.35 14.09
CA VAL A 144 -7.60 -22.77 15.19
C VAL A 144 -6.68 -22.19 16.26
N LEU A 145 -5.57 -22.86 16.59
CA LEU A 145 -4.59 -22.35 17.55
C LEU A 145 -3.89 -21.09 17.05
N ILE A 146 -3.51 -21.04 15.77
CA ILE A 146 -2.88 -19.85 15.17
C ILE A 146 -3.86 -18.68 15.12
N ILE A 147 -5.11 -18.90 14.70
CA ILE A 147 -6.13 -17.85 14.63
C ILE A 147 -6.45 -17.31 16.02
N THR A 148 -6.54 -18.18 17.03
CA THR A 148 -6.78 -17.76 18.43
C THR A 148 -5.59 -16.99 18.99
N LEU A 149 -4.35 -17.43 18.74
CA LEU A 149 -3.15 -16.69 19.16
C LEU A 149 -3.04 -15.32 18.47
N VAL A 150 -3.32 -15.23 17.17
CA VAL A 150 -3.33 -13.96 16.42
C VAL A 150 -4.42 -13.02 16.95
N SER A 151 -5.59 -13.56 17.28
CA SER A 151 -6.70 -12.79 17.87
C SER A 151 -6.34 -12.25 19.26
N ILE A 152 -5.70 -13.07 20.10
CA ILE A 152 -5.22 -12.64 21.42
C ILE A 152 -4.14 -11.56 21.30
N ILE A 153 -3.19 -11.70 20.36
CA ILE A 153 -2.15 -10.69 20.10
C ILE A 153 -2.79 -9.38 19.61
N LEU A 154 -3.78 -9.44 18.73
CA LEU A 154 -4.51 -8.25 18.26
C LEU A 154 -5.28 -7.57 19.39
N ILE A 155 -5.88 -8.33 20.31
CA ILE A 155 -6.58 -7.79 21.50
C ILE A 155 -5.58 -7.16 22.48
N LEU A 156 -4.41 -7.77 22.68
CA LEU A 156 -3.34 -7.23 23.52
C LEU A 156 -2.71 -5.95 22.91
N LEU A 157 -2.57 -5.89 21.58
CA LEU A 157 -2.11 -4.69 20.88
C LEU A 157 -3.16 -3.58 20.91
N ALA A 158 -4.45 -3.91 20.75
CA ALA A 158 -5.54 -2.95 20.85
C ALA A 158 -5.70 -2.37 22.27
N SER A 159 -5.55 -3.21 23.30
CA SER A 159 -5.59 -2.78 24.70
C SER A 159 -4.35 -1.96 25.10
N SER A 160 -3.16 -2.32 24.59
CA SER A 160 -1.94 -1.52 24.74
C SER A 160 -2.07 -0.15 24.05
N LEU A 161 -2.65 -0.10 22.85
CA LEU A 161 -2.92 1.15 22.12
C LEU A 161 -3.96 2.01 22.85
N LEU A 162 -5.01 1.41 23.40
CA LEU A 162 -6.01 2.12 24.21
C LEU A 162 -5.41 2.64 25.51
N GLY A 163 -4.54 1.86 26.16
CA GLY A 163 -3.75 2.26 27.31
C GLY A 163 -2.79 3.41 26.99
N PHE A 164 -2.13 3.38 25.83
CA PHE A 164 -1.28 4.47 25.34
C PHE A 164 -2.08 5.73 24.99
N LEU A 165 -3.27 5.59 24.42
CA LEU A 165 -4.18 6.71 24.13
C LEU A 165 -4.77 7.31 25.41
N MET A 166 -5.10 6.49 26.42
CA MET A 166 -5.50 6.95 27.74
C MET A 166 -4.33 7.60 28.48
N TYR A 167 -3.12 7.05 28.40
CA TYR A 167 -1.90 7.65 28.94
C TYR A 167 -1.60 9.00 28.26
N ARG A 168 -1.72 9.12 26.93
CA ARG A 168 -1.62 10.42 26.22
C ARG A 168 -2.72 11.39 26.64
N ARG A 169 -3.95 10.94 26.90
CA ARG A 169 -5.03 11.80 27.42
C ARG A 169 -4.76 12.29 28.84
N ILE A 170 -4.23 11.43 29.71
CA ILE A 170 -3.89 11.78 31.10
C ILE A 170 -2.63 12.67 31.13
N ALA A 171 -1.63 12.39 30.29
CA ALA A 171 -0.44 13.23 30.12
C ALA A 171 -0.78 14.60 29.51
N ARG A 172 -1.74 14.68 28.55
CA ARG A 172 -2.30 15.95 28.05
C ARG A 172 -3.04 16.72 29.15
N LYS A 173 -3.81 16.05 30.03
CA LYS A 173 -4.46 16.70 31.18
C LYS A 173 -3.44 17.24 32.20
N LYS A 174 -2.34 16.52 32.44
CA LYS A 174 -1.26 16.99 33.35
C LYS A 174 -0.43 18.13 32.76
N LYS A 175 -0.21 18.14 31.44
CA LYS A 175 0.50 19.21 30.70
C LYS A 175 -0.38 20.44 30.48
N ASN A 176 -1.68 20.29 30.23
CA ASN A 176 -2.62 21.41 30.13
C ASN A 176 -2.82 22.11 31.47
N ASN A 177 -2.89 21.40 32.59
CA ASN A 177 -3.01 22.05 33.91
C ASN A 177 -1.73 22.79 34.34
N SER A 178 -0.57 22.48 33.76
CA SER A 178 0.70 23.21 34.01
C SER A 178 0.99 24.27 32.94
N ALA A 179 0.36 24.18 31.76
CA ALA A 179 0.41 25.20 30.72
C ALA A 179 -0.66 26.30 30.93
N GLU A 180 -1.86 25.96 31.42
CA GLU A 180 -2.97 26.90 31.67
C GLU A 180 -2.62 27.98 32.70
N GLN A 181 -1.69 27.72 33.61
CA GLN A 181 -1.18 28.71 34.58
C GLN A 181 -0.10 29.63 34.01
N ASN A 182 0.52 29.30 32.87
CA ASN A 182 1.53 30.13 32.19
C ASN A 182 1.01 30.77 30.89
N THR A 183 -0.12 30.31 30.34
CA THR A 183 -0.76 30.88 29.13
C THR A 183 -1.75 32.00 29.43
N SER A 184 -2.21 32.15 30.67
CA SER A 184 -3.08 33.29 31.06
C SER A 184 -2.39 34.64 30.93
N ASP A 185 -1.05 34.66 30.93
CA ASP A 185 -0.28 35.91 30.87
C ASP A 185 0.06 36.33 29.43
N ILE A 186 -0.18 35.48 28.42
CA ILE A 186 0.11 35.78 27.00
C ILE A 186 -1.18 36.12 26.21
N MET A 187 -2.36 35.73 26.70
CA MET A 187 -3.63 35.85 25.92
C MET A 187 -4.43 37.15 26.14
N ASN A 188 -3.88 38.16 26.80
CA ASN A 188 -4.55 39.44 27.06
C ASN A 188 -3.89 40.66 26.41
N SER A 189 -3.31 40.51 25.21
CA SER A 189 -3.10 41.67 24.34
C SER A 189 -3.64 41.40 22.93
N SER A 190 -4.61 42.22 22.56
CA SER A 190 -5.02 42.47 21.18
C SER A 190 -3.94 43.31 20.48
N GLU A 191 -2.74 42.76 20.37
CA GLU A 191 -1.61 43.41 19.68
C GLU A 191 -1.23 42.61 18.43
N SER A 192 -0.84 43.37 17.41
CA SER A 192 -0.40 42.98 16.08
C SER A 192 0.57 41.79 16.05
N LEU A 193 0.61 41.08 14.91
CA LEU A 193 1.58 40.02 14.65
C LEU A 193 2.99 40.36 15.16
N PRO A 194 3.66 39.47 15.92
CA PRO A 194 5.06 39.64 16.30
C PRO A 194 6.01 39.65 15.10
N ILE A 195 5.55 39.21 13.91
CA ILE A 195 6.35 39.19 12.68
C ILE A 195 6.69 40.62 12.21
N CYS A 196 5.75 41.57 12.36
CA CYS A 196 5.99 42.97 12.02
C CYS A 196 7.06 43.62 12.91
N ASP A 197 7.25 43.14 14.14
CA ASP A 197 8.31 43.59 15.06
C ASP A 197 9.59 42.74 14.93
N LEU A 198 9.50 41.52 14.39
CA LEU A 198 10.65 40.69 14.05
C LEU A 198 11.47 41.31 12.91
N ILE A 199 10.79 41.97 11.96
CA ILE A 199 11.40 42.56 10.77
C ILE A 199 10.90 44.00 10.52
N GLN A 200 10.83 44.81 11.57
CA GLN A 200 10.87 46.26 11.38
C GLN A 200 12.28 46.65 10.95
N ASN A 201 12.36 47.52 9.95
CA ASN A 201 13.59 48.12 9.41
C ASN A 201 14.41 48.75 10.54
N GLU A 202 15.27 47.97 11.21
CA GLU A 202 16.29 48.56 12.06
C GLU A 202 17.40 49.07 11.15
N THR A 203 17.38 50.38 11.01
CA THR A 203 18.32 51.21 10.27
C THR A 203 19.76 51.06 10.78
N THR A 204 20.03 50.36 11.89
CA THR A 204 21.35 50.33 12.52
C THR A 204 22.25 49.17 12.02
N TRP A 205 23.42 49.52 11.51
CA TRP A 205 24.42 48.62 10.93
C TRP A 205 25.77 48.81 11.60
N LYS A 206 26.58 47.75 11.70
CA LYS A 206 27.92 47.77 12.28
C LYS A 206 28.98 47.71 11.19
N ALA A 207 29.93 48.64 11.22
CA ALA A 207 31.07 48.64 10.31
C ALA A 207 32.00 47.45 10.60
N THR A 208 32.38 46.69 9.57
CA THR A 208 33.25 45.51 9.69
C THR A 208 34.73 45.82 9.58
N CYS A 209 35.09 47.01 9.12
CA CYS A 209 36.46 47.48 9.00
C CYS A 209 36.51 49.01 9.00
N ASP A 210 37.70 49.56 9.17
CA ASP A 210 37.93 51.00 9.02
C ASP A 210 37.69 51.43 7.56
N PHE A 211 37.00 52.55 7.38
CA PHE A 211 36.76 53.18 6.09
C PHE A 211 37.00 54.69 6.23
N ASN A 212 38.02 55.18 5.54
CA ASN A 212 38.32 56.61 5.50
C ASN A 212 37.66 57.23 4.27
N LYS A 213 36.87 58.28 4.48
CA LYS A 213 36.22 59.03 3.41
C LYS A 213 37.26 59.59 2.46
N SER A 214 37.10 59.25 1.18
CA SER A 214 37.90 59.76 0.07
C SER A 214 37.23 60.97 -0.59
N LEU A 215 35.90 61.03 -0.52
CA LEU A 215 35.07 62.13 -1.02
C LEU A 215 34.34 62.83 0.13
N ALA A 216 33.90 64.08 -0.11
CA ALA A 216 33.30 64.93 0.92
C ALA A 216 31.90 64.47 1.36
N ASP A 217 31.23 63.67 0.53
CA ASP A 217 29.91 63.10 0.76
C ASP A 217 29.97 61.70 1.40
N GLU A 218 31.16 61.11 1.55
CA GLU A 218 31.37 59.81 2.20
C GLU A 218 31.54 59.95 3.72
N LEU A 219 31.15 58.90 4.46
CA LEU A 219 31.21 58.87 5.91
C LEU A 219 32.43 58.11 6.42
N ASP A 220 33.21 58.73 7.32
CA ASP A 220 34.29 58.02 8.02
C ASP A 220 33.72 56.96 8.98
N MET A 221 34.22 55.73 8.90
CA MET A 221 33.84 54.61 9.76
C MET A 221 35.08 53.98 10.39
N ARG A 222 34.97 53.55 11.65
CA ARG A 222 35.93 52.64 12.28
C ARG A 222 35.31 51.26 12.47
N GLU A 223 36.13 50.22 12.47
CA GLU A 223 35.69 48.86 12.79
C GLU A 223 34.90 48.86 14.10
N GLY A 224 33.65 48.40 14.04
CA GLY A 224 32.74 48.34 15.16
C GLY A 224 31.82 49.57 15.35
N ASP A 225 31.94 50.62 14.55
CA ASP A 225 31.02 51.76 14.58
C ASP A 225 29.59 51.34 14.21
N LEU A 226 28.61 51.90 14.91
CA LEU A 226 27.19 51.71 14.63
C LEU A 226 26.68 52.86 13.77
N ILE A 227 25.95 52.54 12.71
CA ILE A 227 25.57 53.45 11.65
C ILE A 227 24.09 53.29 11.34
N GLU A 228 23.33 54.36 11.49
CA GLU A 228 21.92 54.40 11.18
C GLU A 228 21.71 54.74 9.70
N ILE A 229 21.39 53.75 8.88
CA ILE A 229 21.06 53.84 7.46
C ILE A 229 19.70 54.48 7.28
N THR A 230 19.71 55.65 6.66
CA THR A 230 18.52 56.44 6.34
C THR A 230 17.99 56.19 4.93
N SER A 231 18.85 55.75 3.99
CA SER A 231 18.45 55.44 2.61
C SER A 231 19.42 54.45 1.95
N PHE A 232 18.89 53.56 1.11
CA PHE A 232 19.69 52.62 0.30
C PHE A 232 19.72 53.08 -1.16
N PHE A 233 20.88 52.97 -1.80
CA PHE A 233 21.06 53.26 -3.22
C PHE A 233 21.23 51.95 -4.02
N THR A 234 20.88 51.97 -5.30
CA THR A 234 20.88 50.78 -6.17
C THR A 234 22.28 50.32 -6.60
N ASP A 235 23.31 51.10 -6.31
CA ASP A 235 24.70 50.90 -6.71
C ASP A 235 25.57 50.29 -5.60
N GLY A 236 24.95 49.82 -4.51
CA GLY A 236 25.66 49.19 -3.39
C GLY A 236 26.12 50.15 -2.29
N TRP A 237 25.68 51.41 -2.34
CA TRP A 237 25.89 52.40 -1.30
C TRP A 237 24.62 52.66 -0.49
N ALA A 238 24.79 53.25 0.69
CA ALA A 238 23.70 53.70 1.54
C ALA A 238 24.06 55.04 2.20
N LEU A 239 23.07 55.87 2.52
CA LEU A 239 23.25 57.08 3.32
C LEU A 239 23.09 56.72 4.79
N GLY A 240 24.14 56.91 5.59
CA GLY A 240 24.17 56.52 7.01
C GLY A 240 24.55 57.67 7.94
N LEU A 241 24.10 57.60 9.19
CA LEU A 241 24.52 58.46 10.31
C LEU A 241 25.38 57.62 11.26
N ASN A 242 26.66 57.95 11.41
CA ASN A 242 27.54 57.26 12.35
C ASN A 242 27.22 57.70 13.78
N LEU A 243 26.75 56.80 14.63
CA LEU A 243 26.32 57.09 15.99
C LEU A 243 27.47 57.47 16.94
N ARG A 244 28.73 57.15 16.57
CA ARG A 244 29.92 57.55 17.34
C ARG A 244 30.32 58.99 17.03
N THR A 245 30.31 59.40 15.77
CA THR A 245 30.76 60.73 15.33
C THR A 245 29.61 61.74 15.16
N ASN A 246 28.38 61.25 15.09
CA ASN A 246 27.18 61.99 14.73
C ASN A 246 27.29 62.69 13.36
N GLU A 247 28.13 62.17 12.47
CA GLU A 247 28.29 62.62 11.08
C GLU A 247 27.45 61.75 10.14
N SER A 248 26.88 62.36 9.10
CA SER A 248 26.13 61.67 8.05
C SER A 248 26.89 61.67 6.74
N GLY A 249 26.83 60.56 6.00
CA GLY A 249 27.43 60.46 4.67
C GLY A 249 27.16 59.11 4.02
N ASN A 250 27.63 58.97 2.79
CA ASN A 250 27.51 57.76 2.00
C ASN A 250 28.48 56.69 2.51
N VAL A 251 27.98 55.46 2.67
CA VAL A 251 28.71 54.29 3.14
C VAL A 251 28.53 53.11 2.18
N PRO A 252 29.59 52.33 1.90
CA PRO A 252 29.45 51.12 1.11
C PRO A 252 28.80 50.00 1.94
N LEU A 253 27.71 49.42 1.45
CA LEU A 253 27.00 48.32 2.15
C LEU A 253 27.89 47.08 2.33
N THR A 254 28.90 46.90 1.48
CA THR A 254 29.84 45.77 1.54
C THR A 254 30.76 45.80 2.75
N LEU A 255 30.93 46.95 3.42
CA LEU A 255 31.80 47.12 4.58
C LEU A 255 31.02 47.12 5.90
N MET A 256 29.76 46.67 5.85
CA MET A 256 28.83 46.77 6.95
C MET A 256 28.03 45.48 7.09
N VAL A 257 27.73 45.11 8.33
CA VAL A 257 26.80 44.03 8.66
C VAL A 257 25.68 44.61 9.51
N PRO A 258 24.44 44.08 9.45
CA PRO A 258 23.39 44.51 10.36
C PRO A 258 23.87 44.42 11.82
N ALA A 259 23.64 45.47 12.62
CA ALA A 259 24.24 45.60 13.95
C ALA A 259 23.73 44.60 15.00
N ARG A 260 22.83 43.69 14.61
CA ARG A 260 22.23 42.68 15.48
C ARG A 260 23.32 41.94 16.27
N SER A 261 23.02 41.61 17.52
CA SER A 261 23.74 40.51 18.15
C SER A 261 23.32 39.19 17.46
N GLU A 262 24.25 38.25 17.29
CA GLU A 262 23.92 36.91 16.78
C GLU A 262 22.90 36.19 17.70
N ALA A 263 22.85 36.59 18.98
CA ALA A 263 21.90 36.12 19.97
C ALA A 263 20.46 36.59 19.69
N GLU A 264 20.23 37.87 19.42
CA GLU A 264 18.88 38.41 19.17
C GLU A 264 18.22 37.81 17.93
N LEU A 265 18.98 37.52 16.87
CA LEU A 265 18.41 36.83 15.71
C LEU A 265 18.02 35.39 16.05
N LYS A 266 18.86 34.68 16.81
CA LYS A 266 18.56 33.30 17.24
C LYS A 266 17.29 33.26 18.09
N ASP A 267 17.14 34.23 19.00
CA ASP A 267 15.94 34.36 19.83
C ASP A 267 14.70 34.67 18.98
N LYS A 268 14.80 35.62 18.03
CA LYS A 268 13.70 35.95 17.10
C LYS A 268 13.30 34.77 16.21
N ILE A 269 14.26 34.04 15.63
CA ILE A 269 13.98 32.81 14.86
C ILE A 269 13.29 31.76 15.73
N SER A 270 13.74 31.59 16.98
CA SER A 270 13.12 30.64 17.91
C SER A 270 11.66 31.01 18.25
N ILE A 271 11.36 32.31 18.38
CA ILE A 271 9.99 32.80 18.57
C ILE A 271 9.14 32.48 17.33
N PHE A 272 9.68 32.70 16.12
CA PHE A 272 9.00 32.38 14.87
C PHE A 272 8.68 30.87 14.75
N HIS A 273 9.64 29.99 15.06
CA HIS A 273 9.43 28.54 15.11
C HIS A 273 8.33 28.15 16.10
N LYS A 274 8.39 28.67 17.33
CA LYS A 274 7.40 28.37 18.38
C LYS A 274 5.99 28.83 17.97
N TYR A 275 5.88 30.00 17.34
CA TYR A 275 4.61 30.53 16.87
C TYR A 275 4.02 29.70 15.73
N THR A 276 4.86 29.33 14.74
CA THR A 276 4.47 28.48 13.61
C THR A 276 3.93 27.14 14.10
N LEU A 277 4.66 26.46 14.99
CA LEU A 277 4.21 25.19 15.58
C LEU A 277 2.88 25.33 16.31
N THR A 278 2.69 26.41 17.08
CA THR A 278 1.43 26.67 17.80
C THR A 278 0.26 26.83 16.83
N LEU A 279 0.45 27.51 15.70
CA LEU A 279 -0.60 27.69 14.69
C LEU A 279 -0.93 26.41 13.94
N LEU A 280 0.09 25.58 13.64
CA LEU A 280 -0.11 24.27 13.04
C LEU A 280 -0.90 23.35 13.99
N GLU A 281 -0.59 23.36 15.29
CA GLU A 281 -1.36 22.64 16.32
C GLU A 281 -2.81 23.13 16.43
N GLN A 282 -3.04 24.43 16.24
CA GLN A 282 -4.38 25.04 16.25
C GLN A 282 -5.17 24.83 14.93
N LYS A 283 -4.58 24.19 13.91
CA LYS A 283 -5.17 23.99 12.58
C LYS A 283 -5.68 25.30 11.94
N ASN A 284 -5.04 26.44 12.19
CA ASN A 284 -5.52 27.74 11.72
C ASN A 284 -4.94 28.12 10.35
N LEU A 285 -5.56 27.60 9.27
CA LEU A 285 -5.11 27.81 7.89
C LEU A 285 -4.96 29.30 7.52
N SER A 286 -5.89 30.16 7.97
CA SER A 286 -5.88 31.58 7.62
C SER A 286 -4.64 32.28 8.17
N LYS A 287 -4.29 32.04 9.44
CA LYS A 287 -3.11 32.64 10.07
C LYS A 287 -1.82 32.07 9.49
N THR A 288 -1.78 30.79 9.14
CA THR A 288 -0.60 30.19 8.49
C THR A 288 -0.36 30.80 7.10
N LYS A 289 -1.41 31.07 6.32
CA LYS A 289 -1.29 31.76 5.03
C LYS A 289 -0.78 33.20 5.20
N GLU A 290 -1.28 33.92 6.20
CA GLU A 290 -0.81 35.27 6.52
C GLU A 290 0.68 35.30 6.88
N ILE A 291 1.19 34.29 7.59
CA ILE A 291 2.62 34.14 7.85
C ILE A 291 3.41 34.02 6.55
N ILE A 292 2.96 33.15 5.64
CA ILE A 292 3.64 32.95 4.34
C ILE A 292 3.67 34.26 3.55
N ASP A 293 2.57 35.00 3.51
CA ASP A 293 2.51 36.30 2.84
C ASP A 293 3.48 37.31 3.45
N ASN A 294 3.61 37.34 4.78
CA ASN A 294 4.55 38.23 5.47
C ASN A 294 6.01 37.84 5.21
N LEU A 295 6.35 36.55 5.26
CA LEU A 295 7.70 36.05 5.01
C LEU A 295 8.20 36.41 3.60
N LEU A 296 7.31 36.45 2.61
CA LEU A 296 7.65 36.61 1.19
C LEU A 296 7.69 38.07 0.72
N GLN A 297 7.42 39.05 1.58
CA GLN A 297 7.52 40.47 1.22
C GLN A 297 8.99 40.87 0.98
N ASP A 298 9.22 41.78 0.03
CA ASP A 298 10.57 42.16 -0.45
C ASP A 298 11.44 42.89 0.59
N SER A 299 10.84 43.43 1.67
CA SER A 299 11.53 44.18 2.73
C SER A 299 12.53 43.36 3.56
N HIS A 300 12.41 42.03 3.54
CA HIS A 300 13.07 41.14 4.51
C HIS A 300 14.50 40.71 4.14
N GLY A 301 14.94 41.00 2.92
CA GLY A 301 16.24 40.54 2.39
C GLY A 301 16.28 39.03 2.11
N LEU A 302 16.87 38.65 0.97
CA LEU A 302 16.73 37.29 0.43
C LEU A 302 17.31 36.18 1.33
N ILE A 303 18.42 36.46 2.02
CA ILE A 303 19.12 35.46 2.85
C ILE A 303 18.25 35.03 4.04
N LEU A 304 17.66 36.01 4.73
CA LEU A 304 16.80 35.75 5.89
C LEU A 304 15.49 35.07 5.46
N THR A 305 14.86 35.56 4.39
CA THR A 305 13.65 34.92 3.84
C THR A 305 13.90 33.48 3.44
N ARG A 306 15.05 33.16 2.80
CA ARG A 306 15.40 31.78 2.43
C ARG A 306 15.58 30.88 3.65
N GLN A 307 16.26 31.37 4.70
CA GLN A 307 16.44 30.60 5.93
C GLN A 307 15.09 30.32 6.62
N LEU A 308 14.28 31.37 6.84
CA LEU A 308 12.98 31.24 7.51
C LEU A 308 12.01 30.36 6.74
N LEU A 309 11.97 30.48 5.41
CA LEU A 309 11.14 29.62 4.56
C LEU A 309 11.60 28.16 4.62
N SER A 310 12.91 27.91 4.56
CA SER A 310 13.46 26.56 4.71
C SER A 310 13.08 25.95 6.06
N ASP A 311 13.19 26.71 7.14
CA ASP A 311 12.82 26.25 8.47
C ASP A 311 11.32 25.95 8.56
N PHE A 312 10.47 26.86 8.06
CA PHE A 312 9.01 26.67 7.99
C PHE A 312 8.64 25.39 7.21
N VAL A 313 9.26 25.16 6.06
CA VAL A 313 9.03 23.95 5.24
C VAL A 313 9.42 22.69 6.01
N ASN A 314 10.56 22.69 6.72
CA ASN A 314 11.00 21.54 7.50
C ASN A 314 10.11 21.28 8.73
N GLU A 315 9.61 22.33 9.38
CA GLU A 315 8.63 22.23 10.46
C GLU A 315 7.31 21.64 9.97
N LEU A 316 6.78 22.13 8.85
CA LEU A 316 5.53 21.64 8.26
C LEU A 316 5.66 20.18 7.83
N LYS A 317 6.80 19.80 7.23
CA LYS A 317 7.13 18.40 6.90
C LYS A 317 7.18 17.51 8.15
N SER A 318 7.81 17.99 9.23
CA SER A 318 7.88 17.26 10.51
C SER A 318 6.51 17.11 11.14
N PHE A 319 5.67 18.16 11.07
CA PHE A 319 4.30 18.14 11.56
C PHE A 319 3.40 17.18 10.76
N GLN A 320 3.54 17.16 9.43
CA GLN A 320 2.87 16.20 8.54
C GLN A 320 3.23 14.77 8.90
N SER A 321 4.53 14.47 9.06
CA SER A 321 5.01 13.13 9.41
C SER A 321 4.45 12.63 10.74
N ASN A 322 4.38 13.52 11.74
CA ASN A 322 3.86 13.21 13.08
C ASN A 322 2.34 12.98 13.12
N ASN A 323 1.59 13.49 12.14
CA ASN A 323 0.13 13.40 12.07
C ASN A 323 -0.34 12.68 10.80
N SER A 324 0.49 11.80 10.23
CA SER A 324 0.26 11.11 8.94
C SER A 324 -1.04 10.29 8.89
N SER A 325 -1.58 9.87 10.02
CA SER A 325 -2.85 9.14 10.11
C SER A 325 -4.12 10.01 10.11
N ASP A 326 -4.00 11.32 10.31
CA ASP A 326 -5.16 12.24 10.37
C ASP A 326 -5.44 12.84 8.98
N LEU A 327 -6.50 12.34 8.33
CA LEU A 327 -6.91 12.75 6.98
C LEU A 327 -7.30 14.24 6.89
N GLU A 328 -7.89 14.78 7.96
CA GLU A 328 -8.27 16.20 8.01
C GLU A 328 -7.02 17.09 8.04
N VAL A 329 -5.99 16.66 8.79
CA VAL A 329 -4.70 17.36 8.84
C VAL A 329 -3.99 17.30 7.50
N LYS A 330 -3.97 16.14 6.81
CA LYS A 330 -3.40 16.01 5.46
C LYS A 330 -4.03 16.99 4.47
N THR A 331 -5.36 17.12 4.50
CA THR A 331 -6.12 18.00 3.61
C THR A 331 -5.83 19.49 3.88
N GLU A 332 -5.64 19.88 5.14
CA GLU A 332 -5.30 21.27 5.47
C GLU A 332 -3.83 21.58 5.15
N ILE A 333 -2.93 20.63 5.37
CA ILE A 333 -1.50 20.76 5.03
C ILE A 333 -1.31 20.84 3.51
N SER A 334 -2.03 20.04 2.71
CA SER A 334 -1.95 20.12 1.24
C SER A 334 -2.33 21.50 0.73
N LYS A 335 -3.37 22.13 1.29
CA LYS A 335 -3.74 23.54 0.98
C LYS A 335 -2.64 24.54 1.36
N ILE A 336 -1.91 24.30 2.44
CA ILE A 336 -0.77 25.15 2.83
C ILE A 336 0.37 24.98 1.84
N TRP A 337 0.70 23.75 1.45
CA TRP A 337 1.73 23.47 0.43
C TRP A 337 1.40 24.10 -0.92
N GLU A 338 0.17 23.92 -1.41
CA GLU A 338 -0.31 24.53 -2.65
C GLU A 338 -0.21 26.06 -2.60
N TYR A 339 -0.67 26.68 -1.51
CA TYR A 339 -0.59 28.13 -1.33
C TYR A 339 0.86 28.64 -1.29
N THR A 340 1.73 27.94 -0.57
CA THR A 340 3.15 28.28 -0.48
C THR A 340 3.79 28.21 -1.86
N LEU A 341 3.51 27.16 -2.62
CA LEU A 341 4.04 26.94 -3.96
C LEU A 341 3.57 28.03 -4.96
N GLU A 342 2.30 28.44 -4.87
CA GLU A 342 1.75 29.55 -5.68
C GLU A 342 2.50 30.86 -5.41
N LYS A 343 2.74 31.18 -4.14
CA LYS A 343 3.38 32.46 -3.74
C LYS A 343 4.86 32.53 -4.07
N ILE A 344 5.58 31.42 -3.95
CA ILE A 344 7.02 31.37 -4.29
C ILE A 344 7.27 31.25 -5.79
N GLY A 345 6.24 30.95 -6.60
CA GLY A 345 6.37 30.71 -8.05
C GLY A 345 7.07 31.84 -8.82
N ASN A 346 6.77 33.10 -8.48
CA ASN A 346 7.38 34.27 -9.13
C ASN A 346 8.88 34.46 -8.79
N LYS A 347 9.37 33.80 -7.73
CA LYS A 347 10.75 33.85 -7.25
C LYS A 347 11.40 32.46 -7.27
N ALA A 348 10.96 31.58 -8.17
CA ALA A 348 11.29 30.15 -8.14
C ALA A 348 12.80 29.85 -8.09
N THR A 349 13.62 30.59 -8.84
CA THR A 349 15.07 30.43 -8.88
C THR A 349 15.75 30.65 -7.53
N ALA A 350 15.19 31.50 -6.66
CA ALA A 350 15.77 31.80 -5.35
C ALA A 350 15.42 30.76 -4.28
N PHE A 351 14.33 30.00 -4.49
CA PHE A 351 13.77 29.07 -3.51
C PHE A 351 13.70 27.63 -4.04
N GLU A 352 14.58 27.25 -4.98
CA GLU A 352 14.57 25.93 -5.62
C GLU A 352 14.57 24.75 -4.63
N GLU A 353 15.34 24.87 -3.54
CA GLU A 353 15.44 23.83 -2.50
C GLU A 353 14.11 23.62 -1.78
N SER A 354 13.51 24.71 -1.28
CA SER A 354 12.19 24.69 -0.64
C SER A 354 11.11 24.19 -1.61
N ILE A 355 11.12 24.65 -2.87
CA ILE A 355 10.20 24.17 -3.92
C ILE A 355 10.33 22.66 -4.12
N SER A 356 11.55 22.14 -4.16
CA SER A 356 11.77 20.70 -4.33
C SER A 356 11.12 19.91 -3.19
N ILE A 357 11.35 20.33 -1.94
CA ILE A 357 10.77 19.67 -0.76
C ILE A 357 9.24 19.76 -0.79
N ILE A 358 8.67 20.95 -1.03
CA ILE A 358 7.22 21.15 -1.09
C ILE A 358 6.58 20.22 -2.12
N ARG A 359 7.18 20.12 -3.32
CA ARG A 359 6.68 19.25 -4.40
C ARG A 359 6.76 17.77 -4.05
N GLU A 360 7.84 17.32 -3.40
CA GLU A 360 7.95 15.93 -2.94
C GLU A 360 6.88 15.59 -1.88
N GLU A 361 6.68 16.46 -0.89
CA GLU A 361 5.68 16.21 0.17
C GLU A 361 4.24 16.27 -0.38
N LEU A 362 3.95 17.20 -1.30
CA LEU A 362 2.65 17.29 -1.95
C LEU A 362 2.39 16.10 -2.87
N ALA A 363 3.41 15.62 -3.59
CA ALA A 363 3.32 14.40 -4.39
C ALA A 363 2.99 13.18 -3.54
N ALA A 364 3.59 13.04 -2.35
CA ALA A 364 3.29 11.95 -1.42
C ALA A 364 1.85 12.00 -0.92
N ILE A 365 1.30 13.20 -0.64
CA ILE A 365 -0.12 13.34 -0.28
C ILE A 365 -1.02 12.92 -1.44
N TYR A 366 -0.74 13.38 -2.66
CA TYR A 366 -1.54 13.00 -3.83
C TYR A 366 -1.42 11.51 -4.16
N GLU A 367 -0.28 10.88 -3.89
CA GLU A 367 -0.10 9.42 -4.01
C GLU A 367 -0.98 8.67 -3.00
N ASP A 368 -1.02 9.12 -1.74
CA ASP A 368 -1.91 8.57 -0.70
C ASP A 368 -3.40 8.77 -1.01
N GLU A 369 -3.76 9.81 -1.78
CA GLU A 369 -5.12 10.11 -2.26
C GLU A 369 -5.48 9.38 -3.56
N GLU A 370 -4.59 8.52 -4.09
CA GLU A 370 -4.73 7.83 -5.39
C GLU A 370 -4.87 8.80 -6.58
N ARG A 371 -4.38 10.03 -6.44
CA ARG A 371 -4.34 11.06 -7.49
C ARG A 371 -3.02 10.97 -8.27
N TRP A 372 -2.85 9.87 -8.98
CA TRP A 372 -1.59 9.47 -9.62
C TRP A 372 -1.02 10.54 -10.57
N THR A 373 -1.83 11.05 -11.50
CA THR A 373 -1.38 12.06 -12.48
C THR A 373 -1.00 13.38 -11.81
N ASP A 374 -1.72 13.83 -10.79
CA ASP A 374 -1.38 15.07 -10.08
C ASP A 374 -0.08 14.91 -9.26
N SER A 375 0.11 13.75 -8.62
CA SER A 375 1.37 13.40 -7.97
C SER A 375 2.54 13.42 -8.96
N ALA A 376 2.37 12.79 -10.12
CA ALA A 376 3.40 12.76 -11.16
C ALA A 376 3.73 14.18 -11.67
N ARG A 377 2.72 15.06 -11.81
CA ARG A 377 2.93 16.48 -12.19
C ARG A 377 3.72 17.25 -11.13
N MET A 378 3.49 16.99 -9.85
CA MET A 378 4.25 17.64 -8.78
C MET A 378 5.74 17.29 -8.87
N LEU A 379 6.07 16.01 -9.06
CA LEU A 379 7.44 15.55 -9.22
C LEU A 379 8.10 16.04 -10.51
N GLN A 380 7.36 16.11 -11.62
CA GLN A 380 7.86 16.69 -12.88
C GLN A 380 8.23 18.16 -12.76
N GLY A 381 7.58 18.90 -11.86
CA GLY A 381 7.88 20.31 -11.61
C GLY A 381 9.16 20.55 -10.79
N ILE A 382 9.84 19.50 -10.33
CA ILE A 382 11.11 19.62 -9.61
C ILE A 382 12.23 19.94 -10.63
N PRO A 383 13.01 21.02 -10.46
CA PRO A 383 14.06 21.40 -11.40
C PRO A 383 15.31 20.50 -11.25
N LEU A 384 15.24 19.29 -11.81
CA LEU A 384 16.31 18.27 -11.70
C LEU A 384 17.61 18.63 -12.43
N ASP A 385 17.55 19.50 -13.44
CA ASP A 385 18.70 19.90 -14.27
C ASP A 385 19.03 21.41 -14.12
N SER A 386 18.77 21.97 -12.93
CA SER A 386 19.09 23.37 -12.62
C SER A 386 20.60 23.67 -12.70
N GLY A 387 20.96 24.81 -13.27
CA GLY A 387 22.34 25.33 -13.26
C GLY A 387 22.76 25.94 -11.91
N HIS A 388 21.80 26.19 -11.01
CA HIS A 388 22.04 26.81 -9.71
C HIS A 388 22.28 25.79 -8.59
N ARG A 389 21.84 24.54 -8.77
CA ARG A 389 21.96 23.46 -7.77
C ARG A 389 22.54 22.19 -8.40
N ALA A 390 23.65 21.70 -7.83
CA ALA A 390 24.15 20.38 -8.16
C ALA A 390 23.27 19.30 -7.50
N ILE A 391 22.47 18.61 -8.31
CA ILE A 391 21.58 17.54 -7.86
C ILE A 391 22.23 16.19 -8.16
N PRO A 392 22.40 15.28 -7.17
CA PRO A 392 23.00 13.97 -7.39
C PRO A 392 22.19 13.11 -8.37
N ASP A 393 22.88 12.36 -9.24
CA ASP A 393 22.25 11.48 -10.22
C ASP A 393 21.34 10.42 -9.58
N GLU A 394 21.70 9.93 -8.39
CA GLU A 394 20.89 8.97 -7.64
C GLU A 394 19.53 9.55 -7.24
N TYR A 395 19.48 10.83 -6.85
CA TYR A 395 18.22 11.51 -6.54
C TYR A 395 17.38 11.72 -7.81
N LYS A 396 18.00 12.11 -8.93
CA LYS A 396 17.30 12.23 -10.22
C LYS A 396 16.69 10.88 -10.64
N LEU A 397 17.47 9.80 -10.52
CA LEU A 397 17.02 8.45 -10.81
C LEU A 397 15.82 8.04 -9.94
N LYS A 398 15.87 8.33 -8.63
CA LYS A 398 14.75 8.07 -7.71
C LYS A 398 13.48 8.79 -8.17
N ILE A 399 13.56 10.08 -8.50
CA ILE A 399 12.40 10.87 -8.95
C ILE A 399 11.85 10.33 -10.28
N TYR A 400 12.71 10.01 -11.26
CA TYR A 400 12.23 9.43 -12.52
C TYR A 400 11.53 8.08 -12.32
N ILE A 401 12.09 7.20 -11.49
CA ILE A 401 11.46 5.90 -11.17
C ILE A 401 10.08 6.12 -10.52
N GLN A 402 9.95 7.07 -9.59
CA GLN A 402 8.68 7.40 -8.93
C GLN A 402 7.65 7.90 -9.95
N ILE A 403 8.03 8.82 -10.85
CA ILE A 403 7.16 9.33 -11.92
C ILE A 403 6.66 8.20 -12.82
N VAL A 404 7.55 7.26 -13.19
CA VAL A 404 7.17 6.08 -13.98
C VAL A 404 6.15 5.23 -13.23
N SER A 405 6.37 4.94 -11.95
CA SER A 405 5.40 4.18 -11.14
C SER A 405 4.03 4.83 -11.15
N LEU A 406 3.96 6.14 -10.88
CA LEU A 406 2.71 6.90 -10.83
C LEU A 406 1.95 6.88 -12.16
N PHE A 407 2.63 7.08 -13.29
CA PHE A 407 1.98 7.01 -14.60
C PHE A 407 1.49 5.60 -14.95
N LEU A 408 2.16 4.55 -14.48
CA LEU A 408 1.70 3.18 -14.68
C LEU A 408 0.46 2.85 -13.84
N GLU A 409 0.30 3.44 -12.64
CA GLU A 409 -0.93 3.29 -11.85
C GLU A 409 -2.14 3.97 -12.54
N ASP A 410 -1.92 5.05 -13.28
CA ASP A 410 -2.96 5.75 -14.08
C ASP A 410 -3.13 5.17 -15.51
N GLU A 411 -2.56 4.00 -15.78
CA GLU A 411 -2.59 3.32 -17.08
C GLU A 411 -2.08 4.17 -18.27
N ASP A 412 -1.12 5.09 -18.05
CA ASP A 412 -0.46 5.89 -19.10
C ASP A 412 0.98 5.39 -19.38
N PRO A 413 1.14 4.30 -20.17
CA PRO A 413 2.46 3.80 -20.53
C PRO A 413 3.24 4.75 -21.44
N THR A 414 2.58 5.69 -22.13
CA THR A 414 3.24 6.57 -23.09
C THR A 414 4.07 7.61 -22.35
N SER A 415 3.47 8.29 -21.37
CA SER A 415 4.19 9.23 -20.51
C SER A 415 5.26 8.51 -19.69
N ALA A 416 4.94 7.35 -19.13
CA ALA A 416 5.88 6.52 -18.37
C ALA A 416 7.15 6.15 -19.18
N GLU A 417 7.02 5.78 -20.45
CA GLU A 417 8.16 5.41 -21.29
C GLU A 417 9.19 6.53 -21.44
N SER A 418 8.73 7.78 -21.56
CA SER A 418 9.62 8.94 -21.72
C SER A 418 10.55 9.12 -20.50
N PHE A 419 10.02 8.97 -19.29
CA PHE A 419 10.78 9.09 -18.04
C PHE A 419 11.62 7.85 -17.76
N LEU A 420 11.14 6.66 -18.14
CA LEU A 420 11.93 5.44 -18.02
C LEU A 420 13.19 5.51 -18.89
N ASN A 421 13.10 6.04 -20.10
CA ASN A 421 14.27 6.23 -20.99
C ASN A 421 15.30 7.18 -20.37
N ARG A 422 14.87 8.26 -19.71
CA ARG A 422 15.75 9.17 -18.96
C ARG A 422 16.40 8.48 -17.77
N ALA A 423 15.64 7.71 -16.99
CA ALA A 423 16.15 6.88 -15.90
C ALA A 423 17.20 5.86 -16.39
N GLY A 424 17.00 5.30 -17.59
CA GLY A 424 17.91 4.33 -18.21
C GLY A 424 19.32 4.87 -18.47
N LEU A 425 19.48 6.19 -18.64
CA LEU A 425 20.80 6.83 -18.78
C LEU A 425 21.56 6.89 -17.43
N LEU A 426 20.83 6.97 -16.31
CA LEU A 426 21.40 7.14 -14.97
C LEU A 426 21.52 5.81 -14.19
N VAL A 427 20.74 4.79 -14.56
CA VAL A 427 20.77 3.50 -13.85
C VAL A 427 22.11 2.78 -13.99
N GLN A 428 22.86 3.04 -15.06
CA GLN A 428 24.16 2.41 -15.33
C GLN A 428 25.29 2.96 -14.45
N THR A 429 25.16 4.20 -13.98
CA THR A 429 26.17 4.87 -13.14
C THR A 429 25.93 4.65 -11.65
N THR A 430 24.75 4.15 -11.28
CA THR A 430 24.33 3.97 -9.88
C THR A 430 24.78 2.62 -9.32
N SER A 431 25.34 2.63 -8.10
CA SER A 431 25.71 1.42 -7.35
C SER A 431 24.59 0.88 -6.45
N ASN A 432 23.54 1.65 -6.24
CA ASN A 432 22.40 1.29 -5.40
C ASN A 432 21.51 0.23 -6.07
N LYS A 433 21.64 -1.03 -5.61
CA LYS A 433 20.89 -2.17 -6.13
C LYS A 433 19.37 -2.02 -6.00
N SER A 434 18.87 -1.38 -4.93
CA SER A 434 17.42 -1.18 -4.74
C SER A 434 16.81 -0.33 -5.85
N LEU A 435 17.51 0.71 -6.30
CA LEU A 435 17.05 1.54 -7.41
C LEU A 435 17.13 0.81 -8.75
N VAL A 436 18.17 0.00 -8.95
CA VAL A 436 18.30 -0.86 -10.14
C VAL A 436 17.15 -1.87 -10.22
N ILE A 437 16.79 -2.51 -9.10
CA ILE A 437 15.66 -3.44 -9.03
C ILE A 437 14.34 -2.72 -9.35
N ARG A 438 14.07 -1.58 -8.71
CA ARG A 438 12.85 -0.78 -8.97
C ARG A 438 12.75 -0.31 -10.42
N TYR A 439 13.86 0.15 -11.00
CA TYR A 439 13.92 0.50 -12.42
C TYR A 439 13.56 -0.70 -13.32
N LYS A 440 14.17 -1.86 -13.07
CA LYS A 440 13.89 -3.08 -13.86
C LYS A 440 12.45 -3.58 -13.68
N ALA A 441 11.89 -3.48 -12.47
CA ALA A 441 10.50 -3.81 -12.20
C ALA A 441 9.54 -2.91 -12.99
N ASN A 442 9.77 -1.59 -12.97
CA ASN A 442 9.00 -0.64 -13.77
C ASN A 442 9.20 -0.84 -15.28
N GLN A 443 10.40 -1.21 -15.73
CA GLN A 443 10.63 -1.59 -17.12
C GLN A 443 9.82 -2.82 -17.54
N ALA A 444 9.77 -3.85 -16.70
CA ALA A 444 8.96 -5.04 -16.96
C ALA A 444 7.46 -4.70 -17.02
N ARG A 445 6.97 -3.89 -16.05
CA ARG A 445 5.58 -3.39 -16.02
C ARG A 445 5.25 -2.60 -17.27
N LEU A 446 6.07 -1.63 -17.66
CA LEU A 446 5.83 -0.81 -18.84
C LEU A 446 5.68 -1.67 -20.11
N LEU A 447 6.55 -2.67 -20.28
CA LEU A 447 6.47 -3.59 -21.43
C LEU A 447 5.18 -4.43 -21.41
N ASP A 448 4.68 -4.80 -20.23
CA ASP A 448 3.40 -5.48 -20.06
C ASP A 448 2.22 -4.59 -20.48
N TYR A 449 2.16 -3.33 -20.01
CA TYR A 449 1.14 -2.35 -20.45
C TYR A 449 1.20 -2.08 -21.97
N LYS A 450 2.39 -2.05 -22.56
CA LYS A 450 2.59 -1.91 -24.02
C LYS A 450 2.25 -3.19 -24.80
N ARG A 451 1.80 -4.26 -24.13
CA ARG A 451 1.49 -5.58 -24.73
C ARG A 451 2.70 -6.23 -25.40
N MET A 452 3.91 -5.83 -25.03
CA MET A 452 5.17 -6.45 -25.45
C MET A 452 5.50 -7.63 -24.52
N PHE A 453 4.56 -8.57 -24.41
CA PHE A 453 4.53 -9.58 -23.34
C PHE A 453 5.78 -10.47 -23.31
N LEU A 454 6.34 -10.83 -24.46
CA LEU A 454 7.55 -11.68 -24.48
C LEU A 454 8.76 -10.95 -23.89
N ASN A 455 8.90 -9.66 -24.19
CA ASN A 455 9.98 -8.84 -23.65
C ASN A 455 9.76 -8.57 -22.16
N SER A 456 8.51 -8.31 -21.76
CA SER A 456 8.14 -8.19 -20.35
C SER A 456 8.43 -9.47 -19.57
N ALA A 457 8.06 -10.63 -20.11
CA ALA A 457 8.31 -11.93 -19.50
C ALA A 457 9.80 -12.17 -19.26
N GLN A 458 10.65 -11.83 -20.22
CA GLN A 458 12.10 -11.91 -20.06
C GLN A 458 12.58 -11.02 -18.90
N LYS A 459 12.08 -9.78 -18.77
CA LYS A 459 12.47 -8.87 -17.68
C LYS A 459 11.98 -9.32 -16.32
N TYR A 460 10.75 -9.82 -16.22
CA TYR A 460 10.26 -10.43 -14.99
C TYR A 460 11.04 -11.68 -14.61
N PHE A 461 11.42 -12.52 -15.57
CA PHE A 461 12.26 -13.68 -15.29
C PHE A 461 13.66 -13.29 -14.82
N GLU A 462 14.29 -12.29 -15.46
CA GLU A 462 15.57 -11.72 -15.01
C GLU A 462 15.50 -11.27 -13.54
N LEU A 463 14.42 -10.58 -13.14
CA LEU A 463 14.18 -10.16 -11.75
C LEU A 463 13.98 -11.32 -10.78
N SER A 464 13.25 -12.36 -11.19
CA SER A 464 13.02 -13.55 -10.36
C SER A 464 14.30 -14.32 -10.01
N ASN A 465 15.36 -14.11 -10.78
CA ASN A 465 16.66 -14.75 -10.60
C ASN A 465 17.67 -13.88 -9.83
N MET A 466 17.29 -12.65 -9.44
CA MET A 466 18.13 -11.80 -8.59
C MET A 466 18.02 -12.23 -7.14
N GLU A 467 19.15 -12.52 -6.50
CA GLU A 467 19.21 -12.95 -5.10
C GLU A 467 18.92 -11.80 -4.12
N GLU A 468 19.10 -10.55 -4.56
CA GLU A 468 18.84 -9.37 -3.75
C GLU A 468 17.35 -9.04 -3.57
N VAL A 469 16.49 -9.71 -4.34
CA VAL A 469 15.03 -9.56 -4.27
C VAL A 469 14.47 -10.57 -3.25
N LEU A 470 13.49 -10.14 -2.45
CA LEU A 470 12.86 -11.01 -1.46
C LEU A 470 12.21 -12.22 -2.16
N ASP A 471 12.19 -13.37 -1.48
CA ASP A 471 11.70 -14.63 -2.05
C ASP A 471 10.26 -14.51 -2.57
N GLU A 472 9.37 -13.88 -1.80
CA GLU A 472 7.98 -13.60 -2.18
C GLU A 472 7.90 -12.77 -3.48
N GLU A 473 8.68 -11.69 -3.57
CA GLU A 473 8.73 -10.82 -4.74
C GLU A 473 9.32 -11.54 -5.97
N ARG A 474 10.29 -12.45 -5.77
CA ARG A 474 10.84 -13.30 -6.85
C ARG A 474 9.79 -14.23 -7.41
N ILE A 475 8.97 -14.85 -6.55
CA ILE A 475 7.86 -15.71 -6.98
C ILE A 475 6.79 -14.90 -7.69
N MET A 476 6.45 -13.69 -7.22
CA MET A 476 5.54 -12.78 -7.93
C MET A 476 6.08 -12.38 -9.32
N CYS A 477 7.38 -12.10 -9.43
CA CYS A 477 8.02 -11.83 -10.72
C CYS A 477 7.94 -13.05 -11.64
N LEU A 478 8.22 -14.25 -11.14
CA LEU A 478 8.11 -15.48 -11.93
C LEU A 478 6.66 -15.73 -12.40
N ARG A 479 5.67 -15.48 -11.54
CA ARG A 479 4.25 -15.54 -11.87
C ARG A 479 3.90 -14.59 -13.01
N ASN A 480 4.36 -13.34 -12.93
CA ASN A 480 4.15 -12.34 -13.99
C ASN A 480 4.85 -12.75 -15.29
N ALA A 481 6.05 -13.35 -15.21
CA ALA A 481 6.80 -13.83 -16.38
C ALA A 481 6.05 -14.95 -17.14
N ILE A 482 5.50 -15.91 -16.40
CA ILE A 482 4.70 -17.01 -16.96
C ILE A 482 3.42 -16.45 -17.56
N THR A 483 2.72 -15.58 -16.82
CA THR A 483 1.47 -14.94 -17.28
C THR A 483 1.69 -14.19 -18.59
N CYS A 484 2.71 -13.33 -18.67
CA CYS A 484 3.08 -12.63 -19.90
C CYS A 484 3.44 -13.61 -21.03
N SER A 485 4.14 -14.70 -20.75
CA SER A 485 4.46 -15.71 -21.77
C SER A 485 3.22 -16.45 -22.29
N CYS A 486 2.23 -16.69 -21.43
CA CYS A 486 0.94 -17.26 -21.83
C CYS A 486 0.17 -16.30 -22.74
N LEU A 487 0.20 -14.99 -22.46
CA LEU A 487 -0.45 -13.93 -23.25
C LEU A 487 0.30 -13.57 -24.55
N ALA A 488 1.59 -13.91 -24.66
CA ALA A 488 2.39 -13.62 -25.83
C ALA A 488 1.90 -14.41 -27.07
N PRO A 489 2.06 -13.87 -28.31
CA PRO A 489 1.72 -14.57 -29.53
C PRO A 489 2.45 -15.92 -29.69
N ALA A 490 1.77 -16.92 -30.25
CA ALA A 490 2.35 -18.25 -30.41
C ALA A 490 3.55 -18.24 -31.38
N GLY A 491 4.68 -18.81 -30.97
CA GLY A 491 5.88 -18.91 -31.82
C GLY A 491 7.12 -19.44 -31.10
N PRO A 492 8.25 -19.63 -31.83
CA PRO A 492 9.44 -20.32 -31.29
C PRO A 492 10.06 -19.66 -30.06
N ALA A 493 10.07 -18.33 -30.00
CA ALA A 493 10.62 -17.60 -28.87
C ALA A 493 9.79 -17.78 -27.59
N ARG A 494 8.46 -17.75 -27.70
CA ARG A 494 7.52 -18.07 -26.61
C ARG A 494 7.69 -19.52 -26.14
N SER A 495 7.77 -20.49 -27.06
CA SER A 495 7.95 -21.90 -26.71
C SER A 495 9.24 -22.15 -25.93
N ARG A 496 10.34 -21.46 -26.28
CA ARG A 496 11.60 -21.53 -25.50
C ARG A 496 11.41 -20.99 -24.07
N MET A 497 10.69 -19.89 -23.91
CA MET A 497 10.43 -19.31 -22.59
C MET A 497 9.58 -20.25 -21.72
N LEU A 498 8.50 -20.82 -22.28
CA LEU A 498 7.65 -21.81 -21.60
C LEU A 498 8.45 -23.07 -21.20
N ALA A 499 9.38 -23.52 -22.05
CA ALA A 499 10.26 -24.63 -21.73
C ALA A 499 11.20 -24.33 -20.55
N THR A 500 11.71 -23.10 -20.46
CA THR A 500 12.50 -22.64 -19.31
C THR A 500 11.68 -22.71 -18.04
N PHE A 501 10.44 -22.19 -18.05
CA PHE A 501 9.58 -22.19 -16.86
C PHE A 501 9.11 -23.57 -16.46
N TYR A 502 8.81 -24.46 -17.41
CA TYR A 502 8.39 -25.82 -17.10
C TYR A 502 9.50 -26.64 -16.42
N LYS A 503 10.76 -26.35 -16.74
CA LYS A 503 11.94 -26.97 -16.12
C LYS A 503 12.34 -26.32 -14.79
N ASP A 504 11.78 -25.16 -14.47
CA ASP A 504 12.05 -24.46 -13.22
C ASP A 504 11.22 -25.10 -12.09
N GLU A 505 11.89 -25.72 -11.12
CA GLU A 505 11.25 -26.44 -10.00
C GLU A 505 10.33 -25.52 -9.19
N ARG A 506 10.65 -24.23 -9.10
CA ARG A 506 9.84 -23.23 -8.38
C ARG A 506 8.41 -23.18 -8.90
N CYS A 507 8.21 -23.36 -10.21
CA CYS A 507 6.90 -23.35 -10.85
C CYS A 507 5.99 -24.49 -10.38
N ARG A 508 6.57 -25.62 -9.98
CA ARG A 508 5.84 -26.83 -9.54
C ARG A 508 5.63 -26.85 -8.03
N GLU A 509 6.61 -26.36 -7.27
CA GLU A 509 6.62 -26.49 -5.82
C GLU A 509 5.79 -25.41 -5.13
N ARG A 510 5.86 -24.17 -5.61
CA ARG A 510 5.22 -23.01 -4.99
C ARG A 510 3.70 -23.04 -5.16
N ALA A 511 2.97 -22.73 -4.09
CA ALA A 511 1.51 -22.74 -4.07
C ALA A 511 0.93 -21.55 -4.86
N GLU A 512 1.58 -20.40 -4.76
CA GLU A 512 1.25 -19.12 -5.39
C GLU A 512 1.25 -19.22 -6.93
N LEU A 513 2.00 -20.17 -7.51
CA LEU A 513 2.05 -20.44 -8.94
C LEU A 513 0.99 -21.45 -9.42
N LYS A 514 0.26 -22.07 -8.50
CA LYS A 514 -0.87 -22.98 -8.81
C LYS A 514 -2.21 -22.25 -8.80
N GLU A 515 -2.28 -21.07 -8.20
CA GLU A 515 -3.48 -20.23 -8.20
C GLU A 515 -3.94 -19.90 -9.62
N GLY A 516 -5.26 -20.02 -9.86
CA GLY A 516 -5.86 -19.75 -11.17
C GLY A 516 -5.47 -20.74 -12.27
N ASN A 517 -5.03 -21.96 -11.89
CA ASN A 517 -4.62 -22.99 -12.85
C ASN A 517 -3.43 -22.58 -13.75
N LEU A 518 -2.59 -21.64 -13.29
CA LEU A 518 -1.47 -21.11 -14.07
C LEU A 518 -0.47 -22.20 -14.46
N TYR A 519 -0.05 -23.04 -13.51
CA TYR A 519 0.85 -24.17 -13.80
C TYR A 519 0.23 -25.18 -14.79
N GLY A 520 -1.07 -25.46 -14.67
CA GLY A 520 -1.76 -26.38 -15.59
C GLY A 520 -1.79 -25.84 -17.02
N ILE A 521 -1.99 -24.54 -17.19
CA ILE A 521 -1.89 -23.87 -18.49
C ILE A 521 -0.46 -23.88 -19.01
N LEU A 522 0.53 -23.56 -18.17
CA LEU A 522 1.95 -23.62 -18.53
C LEU A 522 2.32 -25.02 -19.04
N GLU A 523 1.95 -26.07 -18.31
CA GLU A 523 2.20 -27.45 -18.70
C GLU A 523 1.58 -27.78 -20.06
N LYS A 524 0.30 -27.46 -20.26
CA LYS A 524 -0.38 -27.71 -21.53
C LYS A 524 0.19 -26.92 -22.69
N MET A 525 0.52 -25.65 -22.45
CA MET A 525 1.12 -24.80 -23.47
C MET A 525 2.51 -25.30 -23.87
N TYR A 526 3.32 -25.74 -22.92
CA TYR A 526 4.63 -26.32 -23.19
C TYR A 526 4.52 -27.66 -23.93
N LEU A 527 3.62 -28.55 -23.51
CA LEU A 527 3.43 -29.88 -24.12
C LEU A 527 2.64 -29.86 -25.43
N GLY A 528 2.27 -28.69 -25.96
CA GLY A 528 1.51 -28.58 -27.22
C GLY A 528 0.10 -29.17 -27.13
N ARG A 529 -0.55 -29.09 -25.97
CA ARG A 529 -1.90 -29.61 -25.74
C ARG A 529 -2.94 -28.50 -25.97
N LEU A 530 -4.12 -28.91 -26.44
CA LEU A 530 -5.27 -28.03 -26.57
C LEU A 530 -5.74 -27.52 -25.21
N LEU A 531 -6.00 -26.22 -25.12
CA LEU A 531 -6.59 -25.53 -23.98
C LEU A 531 -8.10 -25.43 -24.16
N ARG A 532 -8.85 -25.88 -23.15
CA ARG A 532 -10.32 -25.84 -23.18
C ARG A 532 -10.86 -24.57 -22.49
N PRO A 533 -12.03 -24.04 -22.90
CA PRO A 533 -12.57 -22.79 -22.33
C PRO A 533 -12.72 -22.79 -20.81
N ASN A 534 -13.12 -23.92 -20.21
CA ASN A 534 -13.28 -24.06 -18.76
C ASN A 534 -11.96 -23.88 -17.99
N GLU A 535 -10.83 -24.29 -18.57
CA GLU A 535 -9.51 -24.22 -17.94
C GLU A 535 -8.93 -22.81 -17.99
N ILE A 536 -9.35 -22.04 -19.00
CA ILE A 536 -8.92 -20.66 -19.24
C ILE A 536 -9.70 -19.70 -18.34
N LEU A 537 -10.94 -20.04 -17.98
CA LEU A 537 -11.80 -19.19 -17.15
C LEU A 537 -11.15 -18.82 -15.82
N ASP A 538 -10.56 -19.78 -15.12
CA ASP A 538 -9.91 -19.53 -13.83
C ASP A 538 -8.62 -18.73 -13.95
N PHE A 539 -7.88 -18.91 -15.05
CA PHE A 539 -6.70 -18.10 -15.34
C PHE A 539 -7.06 -16.67 -15.71
N SER A 540 -8.11 -16.49 -16.51
CA SER A 540 -8.60 -15.17 -16.91
C SER A 540 -9.01 -14.30 -15.71
N LYS A 541 -9.51 -14.91 -14.63
CA LYS A 541 -9.85 -14.21 -13.38
C LYS A 541 -8.61 -13.64 -12.68
N THR A 542 -7.44 -14.25 -12.86
CA THR A 542 -6.19 -13.81 -12.23
C THR A 542 -5.44 -12.73 -13.00
N LEU A 543 -5.88 -12.41 -14.23
CA LEU A 543 -5.28 -11.36 -15.05
C LEU A 543 -5.64 -9.97 -14.53
N LYS A 544 -4.72 -9.03 -14.74
CA LYS A 544 -4.94 -7.61 -14.43
C LYS A 544 -5.85 -6.97 -15.48
N GLU A 545 -6.46 -5.83 -15.14
CA GLU A 545 -7.42 -5.16 -16.03
C GLU A 545 -6.79 -4.76 -17.37
N HIS A 546 -5.57 -4.22 -17.38
CA HIS A 546 -4.86 -3.89 -18.62
C HIS A 546 -4.55 -5.11 -19.51
N GLN A 547 -4.46 -6.31 -18.93
CA GLN A 547 -4.22 -7.57 -19.66
C GLN A 547 -5.50 -8.15 -20.26
N LYS A 548 -6.68 -7.76 -19.75
CA LYS A 548 -8.01 -8.15 -20.26
C LYS A 548 -8.51 -7.27 -21.39
N ALA A 549 -7.70 -6.31 -21.84
CA ALA A 549 -8.10 -5.34 -22.85
C ALA A 549 -8.63 -6.03 -24.13
N THR A 550 -9.77 -5.53 -24.61
CA THR A 550 -10.41 -6.03 -25.83
C THR A 550 -9.71 -5.48 -27.08
N LEU A 551 -9.64 -6.32 -28.11
CA LEU A 551 -9.18 -5.97 -29.44
C LEU A 551 -10.36 -5.44 -30.28
N SER A 552 -10.07 -4.99 -31.50
CA SER A 552 -11.08 -4.48 -32.45
C SER A 552 -12.16 -5.49 -32.83
N ASP A 553 -11.92 -6.78 -32.63
CA ASP A 553 -12.86 -7.87 -32.92
C ASP A 553 -13.65 -8.33 -31.69
N ASN A 554 -13.66 -7.52 -30.61
CA ASN A 554 -14.24 -7.84 -29.29
C ASN A 554 -13.63 -9.07 -28.58
N SER A 555 -12.55 -9.65 -29.12
CA SER A 555 -11.80 -10.70 -28.41
C SER A 555 -10.81 -10.10 -27.42
N THR A 556 -10.48 -10.82 -26.37
CA THR A 556 -9.40 -10.41 -25.46
C THR A 556 -8.03 -10.82 -26.00
N VAL A 557 -6.97 -10.20 -25.47
CA VAL A 557 -5.58 -10.62 -25.74
C VAL A 557 -5.39 -12.10 -25.43
N LEU A 558 -5.97 -12.58 -24.33
CA LEU A 558 -5.90 -13.98 -23.93
C LEU A 558 -6.57 -14.90 -24.95
N ASP A 559 -7.79 -14.57 -25.39
CA ASP A 559 -8.52 -15.37 -26.38
C ASP A 559 -7.69 -15.55 -27.64
N ARG A 560 -7.09 -14.46 -28.12
CA ARG A 560 -6.20 -14.52 -29.28
C ARG A 560 -4.99 -15.41 -29.06
N ALA A 561 -4.31 -15.28 -27.92
CA ALA A 561 -3.14 -16.10 -27.61
C ALA A 561 -3.49 -17.59 -27.50
N VAL A 562 -4.66 -17.91 -26.93
CA VAL A 562 -5.18 -19.28 -26.83
C VAL A 562 -5.52 -19.84 -28.21
N MET A 563 -6.22 -19.08 -29.05
CA MET A 563 -6.58 -19.54 -30.40
C MET A 563 -5.33 -19.84 -31.23
N GLU A 564 -4.35 -18.94 -31.23
CA GLU A 564 -3.07 -19.14 -31.92
C GLU A 564 -2.30 -20.36 -31.36
N HIS A 565 -2.32 -20.56 -30.03
CA HIS A 565 -1.71 -21.73 -29.39
C HIS A 565 -2.41 -23.04 -29.78
N ASN A 566 -3.74 -23.07 -29.75
CA ASN A 566 -4.52 -24.25 -30.09
C ASN A 566 -4.32 -24.61 -31.58
N LEU A 567 -4.28 -23.62 -32.48
CA LEU A 567 -3.96 -23.84 -33.89
C LEU A 567 -2.56 -24.45 -34.08
N LEU A 568 -1.55 -23.94 -33.38
CA LEU A 568 -0.19 -24.51 -33.42
C LEU A 568 -0.15 -25.94 -32.85
N SER A 569 -0.97 -26.23 -31.85
CA SER A 569 -1.07 -27.57 -31.25
C SER A 569 -1.70 -28.58 -32.24
N LEU A 570 -2.66 -28.13 -33.07
CA LEU A 570 -3.28 -28.97 -34.09
C LEU A 570 -2.30 -29.39 -35.20
N THR A 571 -1.26 -28.60 -35.48
CA THR A 571 -0.24 -28.97 -36.48
C THR A 571 0.58 -30.20 -36.07
N GLN A 572 0.56 -30.57 -34.78
CA GLN A 572 1.24 -31.75 -34.27
C GLN A 572 0.36 -33.01 -34.36
N ILE A 573 -0.95 -32.83 -34.54
CA ILE A 573 -1.95 -33.90 -34.50
C ILE A 573 -2.43 -34.22 -35.92
N TYR A 574 -2.58 -33.20 -36.77
CA TYR A 574 -3.14 -33.32 -38.11
C TYR A 574 -2.07 -33.10 -39.18
N ASN A 575 -2.15 -33.86 -40.26
CA ASN A 575 -1.41 -33.56 -41.50
C ASN A 575 -2.15 -32.51 -42.33
N ASN A 576 -3.48 -32.57 -42.34
CA ASN A 576 -4.36 -31.57 -42.93
C ASN A 576 -5.70 -31.53 -42.21
N ILE A 577 -6.43 -30.41 -42.34
CA ILE A 577 -7.74 -30.21 -41.74
C ILE A 577 -8.57 -29.22 -42.57
N SER A 578 -9.88 -29.41 -42.64
CA SER A 578 -10.79 -28.44 -43.29
C SER A 578 -11.00 -27.19 -42.44
N PHE A 579 -11.26 -26.03 -43.05
CA PHE A 579 -11.53 -24.79 -42.31
C PHE A 579 -12.74 -24.93 -41.36
N LYS A 580 -13.75 -25.70 -41.77
CA LYS A 580 -14.96 -25.91 -40.97
C LYS A 580 -14.70 -26.73 -39.71
N GLU A 581 -13.95 -27.83 -39.84
CA GLU A 581 -13.57 -28.65 -38.69
C GLU A 581 -12.60 -27.89 -37.78
N LEU A 582 -11.65 -27.15 -38.37
CA LEU A 582 -10.73 -26.31 -37.62
C LEU A 582 -11.49 -25.25 -36.80
N GLY A 583 -12.44 -24.55 -37.40
CA GLY A 583 -13.30 -23.59 -36.70
C GLY A 583 -14.08 -24.24 -35.56
N THR A 584 -14.61 -25.45 -35.78
CA THR A 584 -15.34 -26.21 -34.75
C THR A 584 -14.43 -26.58 -33.57
N LEU A 585 -13.17 -26.96 -33.82
CA LEU A 585 -12.20 -27.30 -32.77
C LEU A 585 -11.69 -26.08 -31.99
N LEU A 586 -11.62 -24.93 -32.64
CA LEU A 586 -11.17 -23.67 -32.05
C LEU A 586 -12.31 -22.81 -31.48
N ASP A 587 -13.56 -23.27 -31.64
CA ASP A 587 -14.79 -22.56 -31.26
C ASP A 587 -14.92 -21.17 -31.94
N ILE A 588 -14.62 -21.11 -33.24
CA ILE A 588 -14.68 -19.90 -34.08
C ILE A 588 -15.28 -20.19 -35.46
N SER A 589 -15.62 -19.13 -36.20
CA SER A 589 -16.06 -19.27 -37.58
C SER A 589 -14.93 -19.77 -38.49
N TRP A 590 -15.30 -20.44 -39.60
CA TRP A 590 -14.33 -20.99 -40.54
C TRP A 590 -13.52 -19.88 -41.23
N GLU A 591 -14.12 -18.71 -41.46
CA GLU A 591 -13.46 -17.52 -42.02
C GLU A 591 -12.38 -17.00 -41.06
N LYS A 592 -12.67 -16.95 -39.76
CA LYS A 592 -11.71 -16.52 -38.74
C LYS A 592 -10.58 -17.54 -38.59
N ALA A 593 -10.87 -18.83 -38.72
CA ALA A 593 -9.87 -19.89 -38.71
C ALA A 593 -8.92 -19.80 -39.93
N GLU A 594 -9.46 -19.54 -41.12
CA GLU A 594 -8.66 -19.31 -42.34
C GLU A 594 -7.74 -18.08 -42.19
N ASP A 595 -8.29 -16.94 -41.78
CA ASP A 595 -7.52 -15.70 -41.62
C ASP A 595 -6.39 -15.87 -40.59
N MET A 596 -6.69 -16.52 -39.45
CA MET A 596 -5.69 -16.80 -38.42
C MET A 596 -4.58 -17.72 -38.93
N ALA A 597 -4.92 -18.80 -39.63
CA ALA A 597 -3.95 -19.73 -40.20
C ALA A 597 -3.07 -19.05 -41.25
N SER A 598 -3.68 -18.27 -42.15
CA SER A 598 -2.99 -17.49 -43.18
C SER A 598 -1.97 -16.54 -42.56
N LYS A 599 -2.39 -15.79 -41.53
CA LYS A 599 -1.52 -14.89 -40.79
C LYS A 599 -0.35 -15.62 -40.12
N MET A 600 -0.60 -16.70 -39.40
CA MET A 600 0.45 -17.46 -38.72
C MET A 600 1.46 -18.09 -39.69
N ILE A 601 1.04 -18.50 -40.88
CA ILE A 601 1.93 -18.98 -41.96
C ILE A 601 2.74 -17.83 -42.54
N SER A 602 2.10 -16.71 -42.87
CA SER A 602 2.76 -15.55 -43.48
C SER A 602 3.83 -14.93 -42.57
N GLU A 603 3.60 -14.93 -41.25
CA GLU A 603 4.54 -14.44 -40.24
C GLU A 603 5.64 -15.47 -39.89
N GLY A 604 5.63 -16.65 -40.52
CA GLY A 604 6.62 -17.71 -40.29
C GLY A 604 6.52 -18.38 -38.90
N ARG A 605 5.41 -18.19 -38.19
CA ARG A 605 5.16 -18.77 -36.85
C ARG A 605 4.58 -20.18 -36.93
N MET A 606 3.94 -20.52 -38.04
CA MET A 606 3.40 -21.84 -38.36
C MET A 606 3.89 -22.29 -39.74
N LYS A 607 4.22 -23.58 -39.89
CA LYS A 607 4.59 -24.15 -41.19
C LYS A 607 3.40 -24.88 -41.80
N GLY A 608 3.03 -24.49 -43.02
CA GLY A 608 1.95 -25.12 -43.76
C GLY A 608 1.63 -24.38 -45.04
N SER A 609 0.67 -24.91 -45.79
CA SER A 609 0.10 -24.30 -46.99
C SER A 609 -1.41 -24.36 -46.94
N ILE A 610 -2.07 -23.36 -47.53
CA ILE A 610 -3.52 -23.26 -47.57
C ILE A 610 -4.00 -23.54 -49.00
N ASP A 611 -4.96 -24.46 -49.14
CA ASP A 611 -5.72 -24.67 -50.37
C ASP A 611 -7.12 -24.05 -50.19
N GLN A 612 -7.32 -22.90 -50.83
CA GLN A 612 -8.57 -22.14 -50.73
C GLN A 612 -9.70 -22.73 -51.57
N LEU A 613 -9.39 -23.49 -52.64
CA LEU A 613 -10.42 -24.12 -53.48
C LEU A 613 -11.06 -25.30 -52.75
N ASP A 614 -10.23 -26.15 -52.13
CA ASP A 614 -10.68 -27.32 -51.39
C ASP A 614 -10.97 -27.02 -49.90
N GLN A 615 -10.74 -25.78 -49.45
CA GLN A 615 -10.93 -25.31 -48.06
C GLN A 615 -10.16 -26.13 -47.03
N LEU A 616 -8.92 -26.50 -47.37
CA LEU A 616 -8.03 -27.34 -46.57
C LEU A 616 -6.76 -26.59 -46.19
N ILE A 617 -6.29 -26.84 -44.97
CA ILE A 617 -4.96 -26.44 -44.51
C ILE A 617 -4.10 -27.70 -44.48
N PHE A 618 -2.94 -27.64 -45.11
CA PHE A 618 -1.91 -28.67 -45.05
C PHE A 618 -0.81 -28.23 -44.10
N PHE A 619 -0.62 -28.97 -43.01
CA PHE A 619 0.46 -28.74 -42.08
C PHE A 619 1.70 -29.47 -42.57
N THR A 620 2.85 -28.81 -42.49
CA THR A 620 4.12 -29.46 -42.79
C THR A 620 4.56 -30.28 -41.57
N SER A 621 4.03 -31.49 -41.43
CA SER A 621 4.60 -32.49 -40.53
C SER A 621 5.99 -32.89 -41.06
N GLY A 622 6.93 -33.16 -40.14
CA GLY A 622 8.28 -33.61 -40.48
C GLY A 622 8.22 -34.67 -41.57
N LYS A 623 8.94 -34.42 -42.66
CA LYS A 623 8.81 -35.05 -43.98
C LYS A 623 8.73 -36.58 -43.89
N LEU A 624 7.69 -37.16 -44.51
CA LEU A 624 7.44 -38.61 -44.65
C LEU A 624 8.64 -39.43 -45.20
N LEU A 625 9.63 -38.79 -45.85
CA LEU A 625 10.78 -39.46 -46.48
C LEU A 625 12.14 -38.85 -46.11
N ASP A 626 12.19 -37.77 -45.34
CA ASP A 626 13.42 -36.99 -45.14
C ASP A 626 13.52 -36.63 -43.65
N GLY A 627 13.90 -37.65 -42.87
CA GLY A 627 14.07 -37.61 -41.42
C GLY A 627 13.17 -38.58 -40.63
N GLY A 628 11.90 -38.77 -41.01
CA GLY A 628 10.95 -39.57 -40.21
C GLY A 628 11.24 -41.07 -40.14
N TRP A 629 11.79 -41.66 -41.21
CA TRP A 629 12.21 -43.06 -41.21
C TRP A 629 13.43 -43.29 -40.32
N ASP A 630 14.42 -42.39 -40.41
CA ASP A 630 15.63 -42.46 -39.59
C ASP A 630 15.33 -42.21 -38.11
N GLU A 631 14.46 -41.24 -37.79
CA GLU A 631 13.96 -41.03 -36.43
C GLU A 631 13.21 -42.26 -35.90
N GLY A 632 12.43 -42.93 -36.75
CA GLY A 632 11.76 -44.19 -36.42
C GLY A 632 12.74 -45.31 -36.06
N ILE A 633 13.81 -45.48 -36.86
CA ILE A 633 14.87 -46.45 -36.56
C ILE A 633 15.56 -46.10 -35.23
N VAL A 634 15.95 -44.84 -35.07
CA VAL A 634 16.59 -44.35 -33.83
C VAL A 634 15.69 -44.61 -32.62
N GLY A 635 14.39 -44.33 -32.73
CA GLY A 635 13.41 -44.58 -31.66
C GLY A 635 13.30 -46.06 -31.28
N ILE A 636 13.31 -46.97 -32.26
CA ILE A 636 13.30 -48.42 -31.99
C ILE A 636 14.59 -48.84 -31.28
N CYS A 637 15.75 -48.38 -31.75
CA CYS A 637 17.04 -48.69 -31.12
C CYS A 637 17.09 -48.20 -29.67
N GLN A 638 16.68 -46.96 -29.41
CA GLN A 638 16.63 -46.41 -28.04
C GLN A 638 15.66 -47.18 -27.14
N HIS A 639 14.52 -47.64 -27.67
CA HIS A 639 13.58 -48.45 -26.90
C HIS A 639 14.19 -49.82 -26.54
N LEU A 640 14.89 -50.45 -27.49
CA LEU A 640 15.61 -51.70 -27.26
C LEU A 640 16.68 -51.53 -26.18
N ASP A 641 17.48 -50.47 -26.24
CA ASP A 641 18.49 -50.15 -25.23
C ASP A 641 17.86 -49.98 -23.85
N GLY A 642 16.74 -49.27 -23.75
CA GLY A 642 16.01 -49.11 -22.50
C GLY A 642 15.43 -50.42 -21.94
N ILE A 643 15.04 -51.36 -22.80
CA ILE A 643 14.63 -52.72 -22.37
C ILE A 643 15.84 -53.49 -21.86
N VAL A 644 16.96 -53.45 -22.56
CA VAL A 644 18.21 -54.11 -22.17
C VAL A 644 18.70 -53.61 -20.81
N GLU A 645 18.69 -52.29 -20.57
CA GLU A 645 19.02 -51.73 -19.26
C GLU A 645 18.08 -52.22 -18.15
N LYS A 646 16.76 -52.25 -18.41
CA LYS A 646 15.78 -52.78 -17.43
C LYS A 646 16.04 -54.25 -17.12
N ILE A 647 16.43 -55.05 -18.10
CA ILE A 647 16.79 -56.46 -17.91
C ILE A 647 18.07 -56.57 -17.07
N LYS A 648 19.11 -55.78 -17.36
CA LYS A 648 20.36 -55.72 -16.58
C LYS A 648 20.09 -55.40 -15.10
N VAL A 649 19.25 -54.41 -14.84
CA VAL A 649 18.93 -53.97 -13.48
C VAL A 649 18.12 -55.03 -12.74
N LYS A 650 17.12 -55.65 -13.39
CA LYS A 650 16.18 -56.57 -12.72
C LYS A 650 16.70 -58.02 -12.63
N HIS A 651 17.54 -58.44 -13.58
CA HIS A 651 18.07 -59.81 -13.70
C HIS A 651 19.57 -59.80 -14.05
N PRO A 652 20.45 -59.34 -13.14
CA PRO A 652 21.87 -59.16 -13.43
C PRO A 652 22.61 -60.47 -13.71
N GLU A 653 22.21 -61.58 -13.08
CA GLU A 653 22.83 -62.90 -13.34
C GLU A 653 22.53 -63.42 -14.75
N PHE A 654 21.31 -63.22 -15.24
CA PHE A 654 20.92 -63.56 -16.62
C PHE A 654 21.66 -62.69 -17.63
N ALA A 655 21.78 -61.39 -17.35
CA ALA A 655 22.49 -60.45 -18.22
C ALA A 655 23.97 -60.81 -18.36
N ASN A 656 24.65 -61.13 -17.24
CA ASN A 656 26.05 -61.55 -17.23
C ASN A 656 26.28 -62.90 -17.92
N LEU A 657 25.35 -63.86 -17.77
CA LEU A 657 25.47 -65.18 -18.39
C LEU A 657 25.32 -65.12 -19.93
N HIS A 658 24.49 -64.20 -20.43
CA HIS A 658 24.14 -64.10 -21.86
C HIS A 658 24.76 -62.91 -22.58
N GLY A 659 25.57 -62.08 -21.91
CA GLY A 659 26.24 -60.93 -22.53
C GLY A 659 25.27 -59.86 -23.03
N VAL A 660 24.14 -59.70 -22.34
CA VAL A 660 23.09 -58.71 -22.65
C VAL A 660 23.40 -57.43 -21.90
#